data_AF-A0AAD5LVM5-F1
#
_entry.id   AF-A0AAD5LVM5-F1
#
_cell.length_a   1.000
_cell.length_b   1.000
_cell.length_c   1.000
_cell.angle_alpha   90.00
_cell.angle_beta   90.00
_cell.angle_gamma   90.00
#
_symmetry.space_group_name_H-M   'P 1'
#
loop_
_entity.id
_entity.type
_entity.pdbx_description
1 polymer ?
#
loop_
_entity_poly.entity_id
_entity_poly.type
_entity_poly.pdbx_seq_one_letter_code
_entity_poly.pdbx_strand_id
1 'polypeptide(L)'
;MQAQFWRKLFASRFVFLATALIVTLLLACTVESHAFHLRWRRLDTSVMSADLMNAVNKVRQQHGKPTLCTNSKLSRASQTMANDMAETDYFAATGTDHSSPAERVSSQHFVFTTLTEDVAAGYENARDAVEALMREQEHRDNILGEFSIMPRLSLASSMLRTLSICMLPFTCFNLRMLDAAPLLRYRETEPKAVVAELVDAVNDARHRHGLRPVCTNSKLMTASATLASDMAWTDFFRDTGDDFSSPAERVSTEGFRFTTLLEDVAAGYETPRAAAPTAAVAAMSSSLSAAATASAATSDNTTRTEWKRRIDVGPQLADFLRSSQRSNESITPEHKPRQESLEQIQRILEEIDRAEAVPVPRQFVDRFGRAHTYLRISLTERCNLRCRYCMPEEGVPLQPHDDLLSTEEIIRLAKLFAASGVNRIRLTGGEPLLRRDLVDLVAQLRSIPGINSVGITTNGIVLQKKLAALQRAGVDRLNISLDTLRPDRFTQITRRQGFQRVMDAIRDAQTMKFAPLKINCVVMRDVNLDEILDFVAFTEHNAVDVRFIEWMPFDSNKWNDTTFVSFDEMMTRIRQKYPTIEKLADDANDTSKAFHIPGFRGQFGFITSMSQHFCGTCNRMRLTADGNLKVCLFGNTEVSLRDALRYGVADAEVQRIIDVAVKRKKFALGGHGDMYGISKAKNRPMILIGG
;
A
#
# COMPACT_ATOMS: atom_id res chain seq x y z
N MET A 1 -63.92 -71.99 9.70
CA MET A 1 -63.88 -70.52 9.94
C MET A 1 -63.02 -70.10 11.12
N GLN A 2 -62.98 -70.83 12.26
CA GLN A 2 -62.19 -70.40 13.43
C GLN A 2 -60.66 -70.38 13.21
N ALA A 3 -60.08 -71.30 12.42
CA ALA A 3 -58.63 -71.36 12.21
C ALA A 3 -58.04 -70.15 11.44
N GLN A 4 -58.81 -69.51 10.56
CA GLN A 4 -58.35 -68.32 9.82
C GLN A 4 -58.40 -67.05 10.67
N PHE A 5 -59.35 -66.97 11.63
CA PHE A 5 -59.43 -65.85 12.57
C PHE A 5 -58.21 -65.82 13.51
N TRP A 6 -57.84 -66.99 14.06
CA TRP A 6 -56.65 -67.10 14.90
C TRP A 6 -55.35 -66.83 14.14
N ARG A 7 -55.23 -67.25 12.87
CA ARG A 7 -54.04 -66.92 12.05
C ARG A 7 -53.85 -65.42 11.81
N LYS A 8 -54.94 -64.67 11.58
CA LYS A 8 -54.87 -63.19 11.43
C LYS A 8 -54.59 -62.48 12.75
N LEU A 9 -55.16 -62.95 13.86
CA LEU A 9 -54.92 -62.38 15.19
C LEU A 9 -53.48 -62.65 15.68
N PHE A 10 -52.93 -63.84 15.38
CA PHE A 10 -51.54 -64.16 15.68
C PHE A 10 -50.57 -63.36 14.80
N ALA A 11 -50.86 -63.20 13.51
CA ALA A 11 -50.04 -62.38 12.63
C ALA A 11 -50.00 -60.90 13.07
N SER A 12 -51.12 -60.32 13.49
CA SER A 12 -51.14 -58.92 13.95
C SER A 12 -50.43 -58.74 15.29
N ARG A 13 -50.57 -59.70 16.23
CA ARG A 13 -49.82 -59.69 17.50
C ARG A 13 -48.33 -59.91 17.29
N PHE A 14 -47.93 -60.75 16.33
CA PHE A 14 -46.52 -60.97 16.02
C PHE A 14 -45.88 -59.74 15.40
N VAL A 15 -46.60 -59.04 14.51
CA VAL A 15 -46.13 -57.77 13.93
C VAL A 15 -46.02 -56.69 15.01
N PHE A 16 -46.99 -56.59 15.92
CA PHE A 16 -46.97 -55.60 17.01
C PHE A 16 -45.87 -55.89 18.05
N LEU A 17 -45.66 -57.16 18.40
CA LEU A 17 -44.56 -57.57 19.28
C LEU A 17 -43.20 -57.37 18.61
N ALA A 18 -43.08 -57.66 17.31
CA ALA A 18 -41.85 -57.43 16.56
C ALA A 18 -41.53 -55.94 16.43
N THR A 19 -42.53 -55.09 16.16
CA THR A 19 -42.32 -53.63 16.11
C THR A 19 -42.02 -53.05 17.49
N ALA A 20 -42.71 -53.51 18.54
CA ALA A 20 -42.39 -53.10 19.91
C ALA A 20 -40.98 -53.55 20.33
N LEU A 21 -40.56 -54.77 19.97
CA LEU A 21 -39.21 -55.27 20.24
C LEU A 21 -38.15 -54.47 19.48
N ILE A 22 -38.40 -54.13 18.21
CA ILE A 22 -37.49 -53.30 17.39
C ILE A 22 -37.40 -51.89 17.96
N VAL A 23 -38.51 -51.27 18.36
CA VAL A 23 -38.50 -49.94 18.98
C VAL A 23 -37.83 -49.97 20.36
N THR A 24 -38.01 -51.03 21.14
CA THR A 24 -37.34 -51.20 22.44
C THR A 24 -35.85 -51.50 22.28
N LEU A 25 -35.45 -52.26 21.24
CA LEU A 25 -34.05 -52.48 20.89
C LEU A 25 -33.39 -51.21 20.33
N LEU A 26 -34.10 -50.40 19.55
CA LEU A 26 -33.63 -49.11 19.09
C LEU A 26 -33.49 -48.12 20.25
N LEU A 27 -34.46 -48.08 21.17
CA LEU A 27 -34.39 -47.26 22.37
C LEU A 27 -33.29 -47.74 23.34
N ALA A 28 -33.14 -49.04 23.55
CA ALA A 28 -32.05 -49.62 24.34
C ALA A 28 -30.68 -49.35 23.69
N CYS A 29 -30.56 -49.45 22.35
CA CYS A 29 -29.37 -49.02 21.62
C CYS A 29 -29.10 -47.53 21.80
N THR A 30 -30.12 -46.65 21.82
CA THR A 30 -29.92 -45.21 22.08
C THR A 30 -29.54 -44.90 23.53
N VAL A 31 -30.00 -45.70 24.50
CA VAL A 31 -29.70 -45.52 25.92
C VAL A 31 -28.33 -46.13 26.29
N GLU A 32 -27.94 -47.27 25.71
CA GLU A 32 -26.57 -47.79 25.83
C GLU A 32 -25.56 -46.93 25.08
N SER A 33 -25.90 -46.38 23.91
CA SER A 33 -25.00 -45.39 23.26
C SER A 33 -24.90 -44.10 24.07
N HIS A 34 -25.98 -43.60 24.70
CA HIS A 34 -25.87 -42.44 25.60
C HIS A 34 -25.19 -42.74 26.95
N ALA A 35 -25.30 -43.96 27.49
CA ALA A 35 -24.63 -44.34 28.74
C ALA A 35 -23.16 -44.72 28.54
N PHE A 36 -22.76 -45.21 27.35
CA PHE A 36 -21.35 -45.44 27.00
C PHE A 36 -20.59 -44.14 26.68
N HIS A 37 -21.31 -43.04 26.41
CA HIS A 37 -20.73 -41.71 26.23
C HIS A 37 -20.25 -41.04 27.54
N LEU A 38 -20.50 -41.65 28.71
CA LEU A 38 -20.21 -41.05 30.02
C LEU A 38 -19.19 -41.84 30.86
N ARG A 39 -18.10 -42.35 30.26
CA ARG A 39 -16.86 -42.61 31.02
C ARG A 39 -15.62 -42.82 30.17
N TRP A 40 -15.31 -41.89 29.28
CA TRP A 40 -13.99 -41.87 28.65
C TRP A 40 -13.47 -40.44 28.73
N ARG A 41 -12.35 -40.26 29.47
CA ARG A 41 -11.66 -38.98 29.58
C ARG A 41 -11.47 -38.44 28.17
N ARG A 42 -12.13 -37.31 27.83
CA ARG A 42 -11.65 -36.46 26.75
C ARG A 42 -10.19 -36.18 27.09
N LEU A 43 -9.27 -36.77 26.33
CA LEU A 43 -7.87 -36.36 26.38
C LEU A 43 -7.88 -34.88 26.01
N ASP A 44 -7.50 -34.04 26.96
CA ASP A 44 -7.41 -32.61 26.74
C ASP A 44 -6.27 -32.38 25.75
N THR A 45 -6.61 -32.18 24.48
CA THR A 45 -5.66 -31.98 23.38
C THR A 45 -4.76 -30.78 23.64
N SER A 46 -5.18 -29.83 24.48
CA SER A 46 -4.39 -28.67 24.87
C SER A 46 -3.28 -29.01 25.87
N VAL A 47 -3.52 -29.97 26.77
CA VAL A 47 -2.56 -30.46 27.78
C VAL A 47 -1.51 -31.35 27.11
N MET A 48 -1.93 -32.27 26.23
CA MET A 48 -1.00 -33.15 25.52
C MET A 48 -0.11 -32.42 24.50
N SER A 49 -0.59 -31.35 23.87
CA SER A 49 0.21 -30.53 22.94
C SER A 49 1.38 -29.84 23.65
N ALA A 50 1.16 -29.38 24.89
CA ALA A 50 2.22 -28.82 25.73
C ALA A 50 3.21 -29.90 26.19
N ASP A 51 2.72 -31.07 26.60
CA ASP A 51 3.55 -32.21 27.01
C ASP A 51 4.44 -32.73 25.88
N LEU A 52 3.94 -32.70 24.64
CA LEU A 52 4.71 -33.10 23.45
C LEU A 52 5.79 -32.08 23.08
N MET A 53 5.50 -30.78 23.16
CA MET A 53 6.52 -29.74 22.96
C MET A 53 7.62 -29.85 24.03
N ASN A 54 7.23 -30.12 25.28
CA ASN A 54 8.16 -30.34 26.38
C ASN A 54 9.02 -31.60 26.16
N ALA A 55 8.42 -32.70 25.66
CA ALA A 55 9.15 -33.93 25.33
C ALA A 55 10.17 -33.72 24.20
N VAL A 56 9.77 -33.05 23.11
CA VAL A 56 10.67 -32.69 21.99
C VAL A 56 11.81 -31.79 22.47
N ASN A 57 11.51 -30.74 23.23
CA ASN A 57 12.51 -29.81 23.75
C ASN A 57 13.47 -30.48 24.75
N LYS A 58 12.99 -31.44 25.55
CA LYS A 58 13.84 -32.24 26.44
C LYS A 58 14.83 -33.10 25.66
N VAL A 59 14.39 -33.75 24.58
CA VAL A 59 15.27 -34.54 23.70
C VAL A 59 16.30 -33.66 23.00
N ARG A 60 15.89 -32.48 22.50
CA ARG A 60 16.80 -31.51 21.87
C ARG A 60 17.86 -30.98 22.84
N GLN A 61 17.47 -30.65 24.07
CA GLN A 61 18.42 -30.23 25.11
C GLN A 61 19.43 -31.34 25.46
N GLN A 62 19.00 -32.60 25.55
CA GLN A 62 19.89 -33.75 25.78
C GLN A 62 20.93 -33.93 24.66
N HIS A 63 20.65 -33.46 23.45
CA HIS A 63 21.54 -33.50 22.30
C HIS A 63 22.23 -32.15 22.02
N GLY A 64 22.21 -31.22 22.98
CA GLY A 64 22.88 -29.91 22.87
C GLY A 64 22.25 -28.96 21.85
N LYS A 65 20.99 -29.17 21.45
CA LYS A 65 20.27 -28.33 20.50
C LYS A 65 19.40 -27.26 21.21
N PRO A 66 19.22 -26.07 20.62
CA PRO A 66 18.32 -25.04 21.15
C PRO A 66 16.87 -25.53 21.28
N THR A 67 16.17 -25.07 22.30
CA THR A 67 14.73 -25.32 22.46
C THR A 67 13.92 -24.61 21.36
N LEU A 68 12.85 -25.26 20.94
CA LEU A 68 11.89 -24.77 19.97
C LEU A 68 10.82 -23.91 20.63
N CYS A 69 10.38 -22.89 19.90
CA CYS A 69 9.25 -22.05 20.28
C CYS A 69 8.06 -22.25 19.33
N THR A 70 6.84 -22.06 19.83
CA THR A 70 5.60 -22.25 19.05
C THR A 70 5.34 -21.07 18.11
N ASN A 71 4.79 -21.35 16.92
CA ASN A 71 4.28 -20.33 16.00
C ASN A 71 2.78 -20.54 15.68
N SER A 72 1.94 -19.51 15.82
CA SER A 72 0.47 -19.64 15.66
C SER A 72 0.02 -19.97 14.24
N LYS A 73 0.74 -19.49 13.20
CA LYS A 73 0.45 -19.83 11.79
C LYS A 73 0.81 -21.28 11.49
N LEU A 74 1.98 -21.72 11.93
CA LEU A 74 2.37 -23.13 11.81
C LEU A 74 1.43 -24.05 12.59
N SER A 75 1.00 -23.61 13.78
CA SER A 75 0.03 -24.35 14.61
C SER A 75 -1.31 -24.53 13.90
N ARG A 76 -1.77 -23.53 13.14
CA ARG A 76 -2.97 -23.66 12.32
C ARG A 76 -2.76 -24.62 11.15
N ALA A 77 -1.61 -24.56 10.47
CA ALA A 77 -1.29 -25.48 9.37
C ALA A 77 -1.22 -26.93 9.84
N SER A 78 -0.54 -27.20 10.95
CA SER A 78 -0.45 -28.55 11.54
C SER A 78 -1.81 -29.02 12.09
N GLN A 79 -2.65 -28.11 12.59
CA GLN A 79 -3.96 -28.48 13.14
C GLN A 79 -4.94 -28.85 12.05
N THR A 80 -4.93 -28.12 10.93
CA THR A 80 -5.70 -28.49 9.75
C THR A 80 -5.32 -29.90 9.29
N MET A 81 -4.02 -30.22 9.23
CA MET A 81 -3.56 -31.54 8.82
C MET A 81 -3.91 -32.65 9.82
N ALA A 82 -3.73 -32.40 11.12
CA ALA A 82 -4.11 -33.37 12.13
C ALA A 82 -5.63 -33.67 12.09
N ASN A 83 -6.46 -32.64 11.92
CA ASN A 83 -7.91 -32.80 11.80
C ASN A 83 -8.30 -33.56 10.53
N ASP A 84 -7.69 -33.22 9.39
CA ASP A 84 -7.92 -33.94 8.12
C ASP A 84 -7.62 -35.44 8.27
N MET A 85 -6.46 -35.80 8.83
CA MET A 85 -6.10 -37.20 9.07
C MET A 85 -7.07 -37.92 10.00
N ALA A 86 -7.56 -37.25 11.05
CA ALA A 86 -8.49 -37.84 12.01
C ALA A 86 -9.92 -37.97 11.49
N GLU A 87 -10.36 -37.05 10.63
CA GLU A 87 -11.71 -37.04 10.05
C GLU A 87 -11.83 -38.03 8.88
N THR A 88 -10.73 -38.28 8.16
CA THR A 88 -10.74 -39.09 6.93
C THR A 88 -10.11 -40.47 7.08
N ASP A 89 -9.57 -40.80 8.26
CA ASP A 89 -8.82 -42.04 8.54
C ASP A 89 -7.67 -42.27 7.54
N TYR A 90 -7.04 -41.17 7.13
CA TYR A 90 -5.98 -41.12 6.14
C TYR A 90 -4.68 -40.65 6.80
N PHE A 91 -3.60 -41.43 6.68
CA PHE A 91 -2.31 -41.14 7.32
C PHE A 91 -1.20 -40.98 6.29
N ALA A 92 -0.91 -39.74 5.92
CA ALA A 92 0.15 -39.34 4.99
C ALA A 92 0.63 -37.92 5.30
N ALA A 93 1.78 -37.50 4.74
CA ALA A 93 2.24 -36.11 4.82
C ALA A 93 1.50 -35.16 3.83
N THR A 94 0.83 -35.72 2.82
CA THR A 94 -0.03 -34.98 1.90
C THR A 94 -1.46 -35.02 2.40
N GLY A 95 -2.18 -33.90 2.37
CA GLY A 95 -3.59 -33.84 2.80
C GLY A 95 -4.52 -34.56 1.82
N THR A 96 -5.75 -34.86 2.25
CA THR A 96 -6.77 -35.45 1.37
C THR A 96 -7.20 -34.53 0.23
N ASP A 97 -6.99 -33.22 0.40
CA ASP A 97 -7.13 -32.19 -0.63
C ASP A 97 -5.92 -32.10 -1.59
N HIS A 98 -4.99 -33.06 -1.49
CA HIS A 98 -3.71 -33.11 -2.19
C HIS A 98 -2.74 -31.97 -1.83
N SER A 99 -3.03 -31.19 -0.78
CA SER A 99 -2.10 -30.15 -0.32
C SER A 99 -0.82 -30.77 0.21
N SER A 100 0.31 -30.25 -0.24
CA SER A 100 1.61 -30.52 0.37
C SER A 100 1.78 -29.74 1.68
N PRO A 101 2.68 -30.15 2.58
CA PRO A 101 3.02 -29.38 3.78
C PRO A 101 3.39 -27.92 3.45
N ALA A 102 4.06 -27.70 2.31
CA ALA A 102 4.50 -26.38 1.84
C ALA A 102 3.32 -25.48 1.49
N GLU A 103 2.31 -26.01 0.82
CA GLU A 103 1.10 -25.29 0.45
C GLU A 103 0.26 -24.98 1.70
N ARG A 104 0.13 -25.92 2.64
CA ARG A 104 -0.58 -25.69 3.91
C ARG A 104 0.05 -24.59 4.73
N VAL A 105 1.38 -24.55 4.82
CA VAL A 105 2.11 -23.50 5.54
C VAL A 105 2.02 -22.16 4.80
N SER A 106 2.15 -22.17 3.48
CA SER A 106 2.01 -20.96 2.64
C SER A 106 0.61 -20.36 2.70
N SER A 107 -0.44 -21.21 2.82
CA SER A 107 -1.83 -20.77 3.00
C SER A 107 -2.06 -19.99 4.29
N GLN A 108 -1.23 -20.22 5.32
CA GLN A 108 -1.23 -19.46 6.57
C GLN A 108 -0.41 -18.16 6.49
N HIS A 109 0.06 -17.80 5.29
CA HIS A 109 0.96 -16.68 5.03
C HIS A 109 2.24 -16.76 5.88
N PHE A 110 2.80 -17.96 6.02
CA PHE A 110 4.07 -18.19 6.70
C PHE A 110 5.15 -18.50 5.65
N VAL A 111 6.25 -17.74 5.69
CA VAL A 111 7.37 -17.88 4.75
C VAL A 111 8.46 -18.73 5.40
N PHE A 112 9.02 -19.68 4.65
CA PHE A 112 10.02 -20.61 5.15
C PHE A 112 11.07 -20.95 4.08
N THR A 113 12.27 -21.32 4.51
CA THR A 113 13.38 -21.77 3.63
C THR A 113 13.55 -23.28 3.61
N THR A 114 13.36 -23.94 4.75
CA THR A 114 13.44 -25.39 4.88
C THR A 114 12.29 -25.87 5.73
N LEU A 115 11.49 -26.77 5.18
CA LEU A 115 10.29 -27.32 5.79
C LEU A 115 10.44 -28.83 5.92
N THR A 116 10.19 -29.34 7.12
CA THR A 116 10.00 -30.77 7.33
C THR A 116 8.69 -31.00 8.08
N GLU A 117 8.08 -32.18 7.93
CA GLU A 117 6.87 -32.58 8.63
C GLU A 117 7.06 -33.99 9.20
N ASP A 118 6.78 -34.18 10.49
CA ASP A 118 6.65 -35.51 11.07
C ASP A 118 5.20 -35.76 11.44
N VAL A 119 4.69 -36.94 11.08
CA VAL A 119 3.39 -37.41 11.52
C VAL A 119 3.57 -38.70 12.33
N ALA A 120 2.86 -38.81 13.44
CA ALA A 120 2.85 -40.02 14.26
C ALA A 120 1.42 -40.37 14.65
N ALA A 121 1.05 -41.65 14.67
CA ALA A 121 -0.26 -42.05 15.15
C ALA A 121 -0.22 -43.29 16.07
N GLY A 122 -1.23 -43.40 16.95
CA GLY A 122 -1.44 -44.59 17.80
C GLY A 122 -0.75 -44.58 19.17
N TYR A 123 -0.33 -43.42 19.67
CA TYR A 123 0.35 -43.29 20.97
C TYR A 123 -0.56 -42.64 22.01
N GLU A 124 -0.59 -43.18 23.24
CA GLU A 124 -1.44 -42.66 24.33
C GLU A 124 -0.82 -41.48 25.08
N ASN A 125 0.49 -41.26 24.94
CA ASN A 125 1.19 -40.15 25.59
C ASN A 125 2.29 -39.57 24.70
N ALA A 126 2.63 -38.31 24.98
CA ALA A 126 3.60 -37.53 24.23
C ALA A 126 5.03 -38.09 24.24
N ARG A 127 5.42 -38.73 25.34
CA ARG A 127 6.77 -39.26 25.50
C ARG A 127 7.00 -40.45 24.57
N ASP A 128 6.07 -41.39 24.53
CA ASP A 128 6.17 -42.58 23.69
C ASP A 128 6.17 -42.23 22.19
N ALA A 129 5.39 -41.21 21.81
CA ALA A 129 5.39 -40.69 20.45
C ALA A 129 6.77 -40.14 20.03
N VAL A 130 7.40 -39.30 20.87
CA VAL A 130 8.73 -38.74 20.59
C VAL A 130 9.80 -39.84 20.62
N GLU A 131 9.74 -40.77 21.57
CA GLU A 131 10.67 -41.90 21.63
C GLU A 131 10.58 -42.79 20.39
N ALA A 132 9.38 -42.98 19.83
CA ALA A 132 9.18 -43.71 18.58
C ALA A 132 9.74 -42.95 17.37
N LEU A 133 9.43 -41.67 17.22
CA LEU A 133 9.96 -40.81 16.15
C LEU A 133 11.49 -40.76 16.18
N MET A 134 12.09 -40.72 17.36
CA MET A 134 13.55 -40.71 17.52
C MET A 134 14.24 -42.03 17.11
N ARG A 135 13.51 -43.13 16.85
CA ARG A 135 14.09 -44.41 16.38
C ARG A 135 14.37 -44.39 14.88
N GLU A 136 13.58 -43.66 14.11
CA GLU A 136 13.73 -43.56 12.66
C GLU A 136 14.65 -42.39 12.30
N GLN A 137 15.54 -42.62 11.32
CA GLN A 137 16.59 -41.65 11.00
C GLN A 137 16.00 -40.34 10.46
N GLU A 138 14.99 -40.41 9.60
CA GLU A 138 14.34 -39.25 8.98
C GLU A 138 13.67 -38.33 10.03
N HIS A 139 12.85 -38.91 10.90
CA HIS A 139 12.19 -38.18 12.00
C HIS A 139 13.19 -37.67 13.05
N ARG A 140 14.27 -38.40 13.31
CA ARG A 140 15.35 -37.93 14.20
C ARG A 140 16.06 -36.70 13.64
N ASP A 141 16.35 -36.70 12.34
CA ASP A 141 16.98 -35.56 11.67
C ASP A 141 16.02 -34.36 11.64
N ASN A 142 14.73 -34.63 11.47
CA ASN A 142 13.68 -33.62 11.60
C ASN A 142 13.56 -33.06 13.01
N ILE A 143 13.73 -33.84 14.08
CA ILE A 143 13.65 -33.34 15.47
C ILE A 143 14.95 -32.66 15.93
N LEU A 144 16.12 -33.12 15.47
CA LEU A 144 17.44 -32.62 15.88
C LEU A 144 18.08 -31.60 14.92
N GLY A 145 17.38 -31.24 13.84
CA GLY A 145 17.87 -30.26 12.87
C GLY A 145 18.07 -28.85 13.46
N GLU A 146 18.78 -28.02 12.68
CA GLU A 146 19.29 -26.69 13.06
C GLU A 146 18.22 -25.60 13.00
N PHE A 147 17.10 -25.78 13.70
CA PHE A 147 15.97 -24.85 13.68
C PHE A 147 15.54 -24.37 15.05
N SER A 148 14.84 -23.22 15.09
CA SER A 148 14.42 -22.54 16.32
C SER A 148 12.89 -22.42 16.48
N ILE A 149 12.12 -22.80 15.45
CA ILE A 149 10.67 -22.63 15.40
C ILE A 149 9.99 -23.93 14.97
N MET A 150 8.89 -24.27 15.66
CA MET A 150 8.04 -25.43 15.39
C MET A 150 6.57 -25.04 15.66
N PRO A 151 5.55 -25.68 15.04
CA PRO A 151 4.16 -25.47 15.43
C PRO A 151 3.93 -25.85 16.89
N ARG A 152 2.88 -25.29 17.49
CA ARG A 152 2.25 -25.93 18.63
C ARG A 152 1.68 -27.26 18.11
N LEU A 153 2.27 -28.35 18.56
CA LEU A 153 2.02 -29.69 18.05
C LEU A 153 0.53 -30.00 18.01
N SER A 154 0.07 -30.44 16.86
CA SER A 154 -1.35 -30.63 16.61
C SER A 154 -1.72 -32.08 16.79
N LEU A 155 -2.78 -32.29 17.58
CA LEU A 155 -3.30 -33.59 17.95
C LEU A 155 -4.76 -33.65 17.53
N ALA A 156 -5.14 -34.75 16.91
CA ALA A 156 -6.53 -35.06 16.62
C ALA A 156 -6.81 -36.54 16.94
N SER A 157 -8.05 -36.84 17.33
CA SER A 157 -8.48 -38.20 17.68
C SER A 157 -9.63 -38.62 16.77
N SER A 158 -9.51 -39.76 16.09
CA SER A 158 -10.60 -40.35 15.29
C SER A 158 -11.53 -41.22 16.15
N MET A 159 -12.70 -41.58 15.62
CA MET A 159 -13.64 -42.50 16.29
C MET A 159 -13.06 -43.90 16.54
N LEU A 160 -11.94 -44.26 15.91
CA LEU A 160 -11.28 -45.57 16.00
C LEU A 160 -10.17 -45.65 17.07
N ARG A 161 -10.10 -44.69 18.01
CA ARG A 161 -9.13 -44.65 19.14
C ARG A 161 -7.65 -44.55 18.74
N THR A 162 -7.34 -43.96 17.58
CA THR A 162 -5.97 -43.62 17.19
C THR A 162 -5.76 -42.10 17.33
N LEU A 163 -4.75 -41.71 18.12
CA LEU A 163 -4.25 -40.34 18.23
C LEU A 163 -3.36 -40.06 17.02
N SER A 164 -3.66 -39.04 16.22
CA SER A 164 -2.81 -38.57 15.11
C SER A 164 -2.11 -37.27 15.51
N ILE A 165 -0.81 -37.22 15.31
CA ILE A 165 0.12 -36.17 15.73
C ILE A 165 0.79 -35.62 14.48
N CYS A 166 0.83 -34.29 14.34
CA CYS A 166 1.53 -33.61 13.25
C CYS A 166 2.51 -32.56 13.79
N MET A 167 3.75 -32.59 13.29
CA MET A 167 4.91 -31.81 13.74
C MET A 167 5.58 -31.16 12.54
N LEU A 168 6.08 -29.90 12.62
CA LEU A 168 6.76 -29.25 11.48
C LEU A 168 8.03 -28.47 11.91
N PRO A 169 9.25 -29.01 11.75
CA PRO A 169 10.50 -28.30 12.06
C PRO A 169 11.06 -27.39 10.93
N PHE A 170 11.76 -26.27 11.26
CA PHE A 170 12.19 -25.24 10.25
C PHE A 170 13.48 -24.41 10.50
N THR A 171 14.51 -24.59 9.67
CA THR A 171 15.83 -23.91 9.78
C THR A 171 15.87 -22.57 9.04
N CYS A 172 16.40 -21.51 9.68
CA CYS A 172 16.62 -20.20 9.06
C CYS A 172 18.14 -19.95 8.92
N PHE A 173 18.70 -20.03 7.71
CA PHE A 173 20.08 -19.56 7.42
C PHE A 173 20.12 -18.79 6.10
N ASN A 174 20.48 -17.51 6.17
CA ASN A 174 21.26 -16.85 5.13
C ASN A 174 22.08 -15.68 5.71
N LEU A 175 23.39 -15.72 5.46
CA LEU A 175 24.36 -14.65 5.65
C LEU A 175 24.28 -13.74 4.42
N ARG A 176 24.15 -12.42 4.64
CA ARG A 176 24.21 -11.36 3.62
C ARG A 176 23.21 -11.47 2.46
N MET A 177 21.93 -11.28 2.77
CA MET A 177 21.08 -10.27 2.15
C MET A 177 19.86 -10.13 3.06
N LEU A 178 19.27 -8.94 3.00
CA LEU A 178 17.96 -8.55 3.50
C LEU A 178 16.98 -9.73 3.69
N ASP A 179 16.30 -9.80 4.84
CA ASP A 179 14.84 -9.92 4.85
C ASP A 179 14.25 -9.82 6.26
N ALA A 180 13.36 -8.84 6.37
CA ALA A 180 12.18 -8.72 7.21
C ALA A 180 11.74 -9.95 8.05
N ALA A 181 12.15 -9.96 9.32
CA ALA A 181 11.32 -10.35 10.47
C ALA A 181 12.07 -9.89 11.74
N PRO A 182 11.48 -9.03 12.59
CA PRO A 182 10.23 -9.31 13.29
C PRO A 182 9.36 -8.05 13.48
N LEU A 183 8.26 -7.94 12.73
CA LEU A 183 7.15 -7.01 13.04
C LEU A 183 5.83 -7.74 13.35
N LEU A 184 5.80 -9.08 13.32
CA LEU A 184 4.55 -9.85 13.39
C LEU A 184 4.20 -10.45 14.77
N ARG A 185 4.97 -10.19 15.84
CA ARG A 185 4.62 -10.65 17.20
C ARG A 185 3.72 -9.72 18.01
N TYR A 186 3.31 -8.55 17.51
CA TYR A 186 2.59 -7.55 18.31
C TYR A 186 1.09 -7.39 18.03
N ARG A 187 0.45 -8.36 17.37
CA ARG A 187 -1.00 -8.29 17.12
C ARG A 187 -1.88 -9.01 18.14
N GLU A 188 -1.33 -9.69 19.14
CA GLU A 188 -2.12 -10.48 20.11
C GLU A 188 -1.96 -10.06 21.59
N THR A 189 -1.19 -9.01 21.87
CA THR A 189 -1.20 -8.33 23.17
C THR A 189 -2.00 -7.04 23.07
N GLU A 190 -2.82 -6.73 24.08
CA GLU A 190 -3.49 -5.41 24.14
C GLU A 190 -2.43 -4.32 23.93
N PRO A 191 -2.61 -3.39 22.96
CA PRO A 191 -1.60 -2.35 22.67
C PRO A 191 -1.18 -1.56 23.90
N LYS A 192 -2.05 -1.48 24.92
CA LYS A 192 -1.79 -0.85 26.21
C LYS A 192 -0.76 -1.61 27.06
N ALA A 193 -0.77 -2.94 27.06
CA ALA A 193 0.13 -3.76 27.87
C ALA A 193 1.57 -3.69 27.35
N VAL A 194 1.73 -3.68 26.03
CA VAL A 194 3.03 -3.54 25.34
C VAL A 194 3.63 -2.17 25.55
N VAL A 195 2.81 -1.13 25.41
CA VAL A 195 3.25 0.25 25.63
C VAL A 195 3.63 0.46 27.09
N ALA A 196 2.89 -0.11 28.04
CA ALA A 196 3.22 -0.07 29.46
C ALA A 196 4.57 -0.75 29.73
N GLU A 197 4.78 -1.98 29.23
CA GLU A 197 6.03 -2.71 29.41
C GLU A 197 7.23 -2.01 28.74
N LEU A 198 7.04 -1.37 27.58
CA LEU A 198 8.08 -0.56 26.93
C LEU A 198 8.45 0.66 27.76
N VAL A 199 7.45 1.38 28.29
CA VAL A 199 7.65 2.57 29.11
C VAL A 199 8.35 2.21 30.42
N ASP A 200 7.98 1.09 31.03
CA ASP A 200 8.63 0.57 32.24
C ASP A 200 10.09 0.19 31.94
N ALA A 201 10.35 -0.50 30.83
CA ALA A 201 11.71 -0.86 30.44
C ALA A 201 12.59 0.36 30.10
N VAL A 202 12.01 1.38 29.46
CA VAL A 202 12.70 2.66 29.20
C VAL A 202 12.95 3.40 30.51
N ASN A 203 12.00 3.40 31.43
CA ASN A 203 12.15 4.03 32.75
C ASN A 203 13.18 3.32 33.62
N ASP A 204 13.26 1.99 33.59
CA ASP A 204 14.32 1.20 34.22
C ASP A 204 15.70 1.59 33.67
N ALA A 205 15.82 1.75 32.35
CA ALA A 205 17.06 2.18 31.71
C ALA A 205 17.41 3.63 32.09
N ARG A 206 16.44 4.55 32.10
CA ARG A 206 16.63 5.94 32.50
C ARG A 206 17.05 6.07 33.97
N HIS A 207 16.45 5.26 34.85
CA HIS A 207 16.80 5.22 36.27
C HIS A 207 18.25 4.75 36.49
N ARG A 208 18.71 3.72 35.76
CA ARG A 208 20.12 3.26 35.80
C ARG A 208 21.12 4.33 35.36
N HIS A 209 20.66 5.36 34.66
CA HIS A 209 21.46 6.47 34.17
C HIS A 209 21.15 7.81 34.84
N GLY A 210 20.41 7.82 35.95
CA GLY A 210 20.11 9.03 36.72
C GLY A 210 19.14 10.02 36.03
N LEU A 211 18.38 9.56 35.03
CA LEU A 211 17.42 10.37 34.28
C LEU A 211 16.00 10.21 34.85
N ARG A 212 15.19 11.28 34.78
CA ARG A 212 13.78 11.28 35.21
C ARG A 212 12.93 10.33 34.34
N PRO A 213 11.93 9.62 34.88
CA PRO A 213 11.08 8.74 34.09
C PRO A 213 10.22 9.52 33.07
N VAL A 214 9.82 8.83 31.99
CA VAL A 214 8.86 9.28 30.97
C VAL A 214 7.48 8.67 31.22
N CYS A 215 6.45 9.29 30.65
CA CYS A 215 5.07 8.83 30.73
C CYS A 215 4.43 8.79 29.34
N THR A 216 3.33 8.03 29.22
CA THR A 216 2.57 7.94 27.97
C THR A 216 1.68 9.17 27.79
N ASN A 217 1.41 9.53 26.53
CA ASN A 217 0.40 10.52 26.18
C ASN A 217 -0.44 9.98 25.01
N SER A 218 -1.77 10.01 25.14
CA SER A 218 -2.67 9.39 24.16
C SER A 218 -2.50 9.96 22.75
N LYS A 219 -2.28 11.27 22.60
CA LYS A 219 -2.05 11.92 21.29
C LYS A 219 -0.73 11.46 20.66
N LEU A 220 0.33 11.37 21.45
CA LEU A 220 1.63 10.88 20.97
C LEU A 220 1.57 9.39 20.59
N MET A 221 0.78 8.59 21.32
CA MET A 221 0.57 7.17 21.00
C MET A 221 -0.22 6.97 19.70
N THR A 222 -1.22 7.81 19.41
CA THR A 222 -1.94 7.77 18.14
C THR A 222 -1.03 8.15 16.96
N ALA A 223 -0.21 9.20 17.13
CA ALA A 223 0.77 9.62 16.13
C ALA A 223 1.78 8.50 15.79
N SER A 224 2.30 7.80 16.81
CA SER A 224 3.27 6.72 16.62
C SER A 224 2.65 5.42 16.09
N ALA A 225 1.42 5.07 16.51
CA ALA A 225 0.73 3.87 16.05
C ALA A 225 0.41 3.89 14.55
N THR A 226 0.15 5.09 14.01
CA THR A 226 -0.07 5.28 12.57
C THR A 226 1.20 4.97 11.78
N LEU A 227 2.34 5.53 12.17
CA LEU A 227 3.63 5.24 11.54
C LEU A 227 4.01 3.75 11.69
N ALA A 228 3.82 3.17 12.87
CA ALA A 228 4.09 1.75 13.10
C ALA A 228 3.24 0.84 12.20
N SER A 229 1.98 1.21 11.95
CA SER A 229 1.08 0.47 11.05
C SER A 229 1.48 0.61 9.58
N ASP A 230 1.95 1.79 9.17
CA ASP A 230 2.47 2.07 7.82
C ASP A 230 3.75 1.26 7.56
N MET A 231 4.71 1.28 8.49
CA MET A 231 5.94 0.49 8.40
C MET A 231 5.65 -1.02 8.40
N ALA A 232 4.73 -1.49 9.25
CA ALA A 232 4.31 -2.89 9.28
C ALA A 232 3.61 -3.35 7.99
N TRP A 233 3.03 -2.42 7.22
CA TRP A 233 2.32 -2.74 6.00
C TRP A 233 3.16 -2.55 4.72
N THR A 234 4.18 -1.69 4.78
CA THR A 234 5.13 -1.47 3.68
C THR A 234 6.41 -2.28 3.78
N ASP A 235 6.65 -2.88 4.95
CA ASP A 235 7.88 -3.61 5.26
C ASP A 235 9.14 -2.75 5.03
N PHE A 236 9.03 -1.46 5.36
CA PHE A 236 10.05 -0.45 5.12
C PHE A 236 10.16 0.49 6.32
N PHE A 237 11.30 0.46 7.02
CA PHE A 237 11.57 1.30 8.19
C PHE A 237 11.97 2.70 7.77
N ARG A 238 11.29 3.69 8.35
CA ARG A 238 11.56 5.11 8.13
C ARG A 238 10.98 5.94 9.26
N ASP A 239 11.58 7.10 9.46
CA ASP A 239 11.12 8.18 10.35
C ASP A 239 9.93 8.97 9.76
N THR A 240 9.60 8.72 8.49
CA THR A 240 8.52 9.37 7.74
C THR A 240 7.36 8.43 7.45
N GLY A 241 6.11 8.92 7.50
CA GLY A 241 4.92 8.09 7.23
C GLY A 241 4.82 7.59 5.78
N ASP A 242 3.84 6.73 5.47
CA ASP A 242 3.55 6.35 4.08
C ASP A 242 3.16 7.55 3.21
N ASP A 243 2.58 8.54 3.87
CA ASP A 243 2.27 9.85 3.34
C ASP A 243 3.46 10.82 3.38
N PHE A 244 4.68 10.39 3.72
CA PHE A 244 5.89 11.18 3.98
C PHE A 244 5.80 12.21 5.11
N SER A 245 4.81 12.11 6.00
CA SER A 245 4.73 13.01 7.15
C SER A 245 5.98 12.89 8.01
N SER A 246 6.55 14.01 8.47
CA SER A 246 7.66 14.00 9.44
C SER A 246 7.15 13.68 10.85
N PRO A 247 8.03 13.30 11.81
CA PRO A 247 7.63 13.12 13.21
C PRO A 247 6.93 14.35 13.78
N ALA A 248 7.47 15.54 13.46
CA ALA A 248 6.90 16.82 13.88
C ALA A 248 5.49 17.05 13.32
N GLU A 249 5.28 16.74 12.04
CA GLU A 249 3.98 16.87 11.39
C GLU A 249 2.94 15.92 12.01
N ARG A 250 3.31 14.66 12.29
CA ARG A 250 2.39 13.68 12.91
C ARG A 250 1.97 14.10 14.32
N VAL A 251 2.93 14.51 15.15
CA VAL A 251 2.67 14.96 16.53
C VAL A 251 1.83 16.23 16.55
N SER A 252 2.11 17.17 15.64
CA SER A 252 1.35 18.41 15.51
C SER A 252 -0.08 18.16 15.00
N THR A 253 -0.28 17.17 14.11
CA THR A 253 -1.61 16.78 13.60
C THR A 253 -2.53 16.29 14.71
N GLU A 254 -2.00 15.57 15.69
CA GLU A 254 -2.75 15.14 16.88
C GLU A 254 -3.01 16.29 17.88
N GLY A 255 -2.56 17.52 17.54
CA GLY A 255 -2.73 18.72 18.35
C GLY A 255 -1.86 18.71 19.60
N PHE A 256 -0.66 18.13 19.53
CA PHE A 256 0.32 18.13 20.61
C PHE A 256 1.40 19.20 20.34
N ARG A 257 1.66 20.06 21.32
CA ARG A 257 2.67 21.12 21.23
C ARG A 257 3.94 20.68 21.96
N PHE A 258 5.09 20.91 21.34
CA PHE A 258 6.40 20.53 21.88
C PHE A 258 7.46 21.60 21.54
N THR A 259 8.51 21.68 22.35
CA THR A 259 9.71 22.49 22.07
C THR A 259 10.86 21.66 21.51
N THR A 260 10.89 20.37 21.84
CA THR A 260 11.87 19.40 21.38
C THR A 260 11.14 18.09 21.13
N LEU A 261 11.39 17.48 19.97
CA LEU A 261 10.83 16.19 19.59
C LEU A 261 11.96 15.25 19.20
N LEU A 262 11.87 14.03 19.72
CA LEU A 262 12.70 12.90 19.33
C LEU A 262 11.74 11.74 19.03
N GLU A 263 12.02 11.01 17.96
CA GLU A 263 11.28 9.81 17.62
C GLU A 263 12.29 8.73 17.24
N ASP A 264 12.22 7.61 17.95
CA ASP A 264 13.07 6.45 17.70
C ASP A 264 12.21 5.32 17.14
N VAL A 265 12.70 4.69 16.08
CA VAL A 265 12.10 3.51 15.49
C VAL A 265 12.97 2.31 15.84
N ALA A 266 12.42 1.41 16.64
CA ALA A 266 13.06 0.15 16.99
C ALA A 266 12.26 -1.01 16.41
N ALA A 267 12.95 -1.88 15.68
CA ALA A 267 12.41 -3.15 15.20
C ALA A 267 13.53 -4.19 15.24
N GLY A 268 13.17 -5.47 15.21
CA GLY A 268 14.15 -6.52 15.49
C GLY A 268 13.99 -7.18 16.85
N TYR A 269 13.17 -6.63 17.74
CA TYR A 269 13.14 -7.00 19.15
C TYR A 269 11.94 -7.87 19.51
N GLU A 270 12.21 -8.97 20.20
CA GLU A 270 11.16 -9.93 20.60
C GLU A 270 10.33 -9.46 21.79
N THR A 271 10.84 -8.53 22.61
CA THR A 271 10.16 -7.99 23.78
C THR A 271 10.36 -6.47 23.87
N PRO A 272 9.45 -5.73 24.53
CA PRO A 272 9.63 -4.29 24.74
C PRO A 272 10.92 -3.99 25.51
N ARG A 273 11.27 -4.87 26.46
CA ARG A 273 12.46 -4.76 27.28
C ARG A 273 13.77 -4.92 26.49
N ALA A 274 13.77 -5.71 25.42
CA ALA A 274 14.91 -5.82 24.52
C ALA A 274 15.08 -4.60 23.60
N ALA A 275 13.99 -3.88 23.28
CA ALA A 275 14.02 -2.64 22.50
C ALA A 275 14.45 -1.41 23.33
N ALA A 276 14.28 -1.46 24.66
CA ALA A 276 14.52 -0.33 25.56
C ALA A 276 15.96 0.23 25.60
N PRO A 277 17.06 -0.55 25.46
CA PRO A 277 18.42 0.00 25.42
C PRO A 277 18.64 0.95 24.24
N THR A 278 18.07 0.64 23.07
CA THR A 278 18.16 1.49 21.86
C THR A 278 17.39 2.80 22.05
N ALA A 279 16.21 2.74 22.67
CA ALA A 279 15.41 3.92 23.04
C ALA A 279 16.02 4.75 24.19
N ALA A 280 16.79 4.12 25.08
CA ALA A 280 17.47 4.80 26.18
C ALA A 280 18.74 5.54 25.71
N VAL A 281 19.53 4.97 24.79
CA VAL A 281 20.76 5.60 24.26
C VAL A 281 20.46 6.93 23.54
N ALA A 282 19.36 7.02 22.78
CA ALA A 282 18.93 8.26 22.14
C ALA A 282 18.53 9.35 23.14
N ALA A 283 17.88 8.96 24.25
CA ALA A 283 17.56 9.88 25.34
C ALA A 283 18.81 10.36 26.11
N MET A 284 19.86 9.54 26.20
CA MET A 284 21.12 9.91 26.86
C MET A 284 21.94 10.94 26.07
N SER A 285 21.84 10.94 24.74
CA SER A 285 22.45 11.93 23.85
C SER A 285 21.95 13.36 24.12
N SER A 286 20.70 13.51 24.59
CA SER A 286 20.11 14.81 24.93
C SER A 286 20.61 15.36 26.29
N SER A 287 20.92 14.49 27.24
CA SER A 287 21.53 14.88 28.53
C SER A 287 23.00 15.31 28.40
N LEU A 288 23.73 14.80 27.40
CA LEU A 288 25.09 15.26 27.09
C LEU A 288 25.10 16.65 26.43
N SER A 289 24.06 17.00 25.66
CA SER A 289 23.84 18.36 25.12
C SER A 289 23.46 19.37 26.20
N ALA A 290 22.66 18.96 27.20
CA ALA A 290 22.29 19.81 28.33
C ALA A 290 23.41 19.97 29.38
N ALA A 291 24.27 18.95 29.57
CA ALA A 291 25.44 19.04 30.44
C ALA A 291 26.57 19.88 29.80
N ALA A 292 26.72 19.85 28.48
CA ALA A 292 27.70 20.67 27.74
C ALA A 292 27.37 22.17 27.75
N THR A 293 26.14 22.56 28.09
CA THR A 293 25.73 23.97 28.23
C THR A 293 25.89 24.52 29.64
N ALA A 294 26.29 23.70 30.63
CA ALA A 294 26.38 24.11 32.03
C ALA A 294 27.81 24.28 32.59
N SER A 295 28.89 24.00 31.81
CA SER A 295 30.27 24.10 32.32
C SER A 295 31.24 24.95 31.51
N ALA A 296 30.77 25.80 30.59
CA ALA A 296 31.64 26.69 29.80
C ALA A 296 31.38 28.17 30.14
N ALA A 297 31.60 28.53 31.40
CA ALA A 297 31.85 29.90 31.82
C ALA A 297 32.96 29.85 32.87
N THR A 298 34.23 29.89 32.43
CA THR A 298 35.33 30.66 33.04
C THR A 298 36.70 30.35 32.40
N SER A 299 37.41 31.45 32.14
CA SER A 299 38.87 31.66 32.09
C SER A 299 39.74 31.01 31.00
N ASP A 300 40.24 31.91 30.14
CA ASP A 300 41.55 31.91 29.48
C ASP A 300 42.69 31.26 30.30
N ASN A 301 43.48 30.37 29.67
CA ASN A 301 44.90 30.61 29.41
C ASN A 301 45.53 29.48 28.57
N THR A 302 46.17 29.86 27.46
CA THR A 302 47.45 29.35 26.90
C THR A 302 47.81 27.86 27.09
N THR A 303 48.13 27.08 26.05
CA THR A 303 49.35 27.30 25.24
C THR A 303 49.28 26.81 23.78
N ARG A 304 49.73 27.75 22.95
CA ARG A 304 49.80 27.92 21.49
C ARG A 304 50.84 27.06 20.73
N THR A 305 51.19 25.85 21.16
CA THR A 305 52.37 25.17 20.55
C THR A 305 52.16 23.72 20.08
N GLU A 306 51.13 23.00 20.53
CA GLU A 306 50.99 21.57 20.19
C GLU A 306 50.22 21.31 18.88
N TRP A 307 49.24 22.17 18.53
CA TRP A 307 48.31 21.89 17.42
C TRP A 307 48.77 22.37 16.04
N LYS A 308 49.84 23.17 15.97
CA LYS A 308 50.38 23.75 14.73
C LYS A 308 51.06 22.75 13.78
N ARG A 309 50.98 21.44 14.03
CA ARG A 309 51.79 20.45 13.30
C ARG A 309 51.06 19.36 12.51
N ARG A 310 49.72 19.27 12.55
CA ARG A 310 49.02 18.10 11.96
C ARG A 310 47.77 18.35 11.10
N ILE A 311 47.49 19.58 10.65
CA ILE A 311 46.40 19.85 9.69
C ILE A 311 46.85 20.84 8.61
N ASP A 312 47.79 20.42 7.75
CA ASP A 312 47.83 20.74 6.32
C ASP A 312 47.42 19.40 5.69
N VAL A 313 46.29 19.16 5.03
CA VAL A 313 45.62 19.89 3.95
C VAL A 313 44.14 19.47 3.98
N GLY A 314 43.19 20.40 4.15
CA GLY A 314 41.76 20.12 4.10
C GLY A 314 40.91 21.34 4.52
N PRO A 315 39.78 21.63 3.87
CA PRO A 315 39.02 22.87 4.08
C PRO A 315 38.43 22.97 5.49
N GLN A 316 38.50 24.18 6.08
CA GLN A 316 38.18 24.42 7.48
C GLN A 316 36.71 24.81 7.72
N LEU A 317 36.22 24.45 8.91
CA LEU A 317 34.89 24.71 9.47
C LEU A 317 34.43 26.19 9.50
N ALA A 318 35.34 27.15 9.28
CA ALA A 318 35.01 28.57 9.18
C ALA A 318 34.19 28.92 7.93
N ASP A 319 34.21 28.07 6.90
CA ASP A 319 33.40 28.26 5.69
C ASP A 319 31.94 27.82 5.89
N PHE A 320 31.66 27.01 6.91
CA PHE A 320 30.31 26.58 7.27
C PHE A 320 29.58 27.56 8.21
N LEU A 321 30.29 28.44 8.91
CA LEU A 321 29.71 29.33 9.92
C LEU A 321 29.42 30.76 9.43
N ARG A 322 29.51 31.01 8.11
CA ARG A 322 29.10 32.29 7.50
C ARG A 322 27.67 32.34 6.96
N SER A 323 26.92 31.23 6.98
CA SER A 323 25.57 31.18 6.41
C SER A 323 24.41 31.27 7.42
N SER A 324 24.67 31.28 8.73
CA SER A 324 23.60 31.24 9.75
C SER A 324 23.20 32.58 10.38
N GLN A 325 23.70 33.72 9.87
CA GLN A 325 23.21 35.03 10.30
C GLN A 325 22.36 35.69 9.22
N ARG A 326 21.05 35.42 9.25
CA ARG A 326 20.02 36.41 8.90
C ARG A 326 18.70 36.11 9.63
N SER A 327 18.36 37.06 10.49
CA SER A 327 17.05 37.40 11.09
C SER A 327 16.27 36.31 11.83
N ASN A 328 16.43 36.35 13.14
CA ASN A 328 15.48 35.92 14.16
C ASN A 328 14.35 36.98 14.23
N GLU A 329 13.20 36.72 13.62
CA GLU A 329 11.96 37.50 13.82
C GLU A 329 10.85 36.56 14.32
N SER A 330 10.11 37.04 15.32
CA SER A 330 9.02 36.36 16.02
C SER A 330 7.94 35.85 15.06
N ILE A 331 7.73 34.53 15.03
CA ILE A 331 6.77 33.87 14.13
C ILE A 331 5.36 33.93 14.72
N THR A 332 4.60 34.93 14.30
CA THR A 332 3.17 34.76 14.00
C THR A 332 3.05 34.51 12.49
N PRO A 333 2.38 33.45 12.00
CA PRO A 333 2.43 33.08 10.59
C PRO A 333 1.49 33.97 9.77
N GLU A 334 1.98 35.12 9.36
CA GLU A 334 1.40 35.87 8.24
C GLU A 334 1.98 35.30 6.94
N HIS A 335 1.22 34.42 6.28
CA HIS A 335 1.61 33.75 5.04
C HIS A 335 1.68 34.77 3.89
N LYS A 336 2.87 35.31 3.57
CA LYS A 336 3.08 36.18 2.40
C LYS A 336 3.27 35.32 1.13
N PRO A 337 2.39 35.41 0.12
CA PRO A 337 2.56 34.64 -1.11
C PRO A 337 3.67 35.24 -2.00
N ARG A 338 4.11 34.50 -3.03
CA ARG A 338 5.33 34.82 -3.79
C ARG A 338 5.14 36.09 -4.64
N GLN A 339 6.11 37.01 -4.58
CA GLN A 339 6.04 38.32 -5.23
C GLN A 339 5.90 38.25 -6.76
N GLU A 340 6.56 37.30 -7.42
CA GLU A 340 6.43 37.12 -8.88
C GLU A 340 5.00 36.71 -9.30
N SER A 341 4.35 35.86 -8.50
CA SER A 341 2.98 35.42 -8.75
C SER A 341 1.98 36.56 -8.60
N LEU A 342 2.21 37.48 -7.65
CA LEU A 342 1.44 38.72 -7.52
C LEU A 342 1.51 39.57 -8.77
N GLU A 343 2.72 39.88 -9.21
CA GLU A 343 2.95 40.73 -10.37
C GLU A 343 2.32 40.11 -11.63
N GLN A 344 2.31 38.78 -11.73
CA GLN A 344 1.58 38.09 -12.80
C GLN A 344 0.06 38.25 -12.67
N ILE A 345 -0.51 38.03 -11.48
CA ILE A 345 -1.96 38.17 -11.23
C ILE A 345 -2.42 39.60 -11.48
N GLN A 346 -1.71 40.59 -10.95
CA GLN A 346 -2.00 42.01 -11.13
C GLN A 346 -1.98 42.41 -12.61
N ARG A 347 -0.97 41.99 -13.38
CA ARG A 347 -0.93 42.23 -14.83
C ARG A 347 -2.13 41.66 -15.58
N ILE A 348 -2.62 40.49 -15.17
CA ILE A 348 -3.80 39.86 -15.77
C ILE A 348 -5.06 40.64 -15.38
N LEU A 349 -5.19 41.07 -14.12
CA LEU A 349 -6.31 41.91 -13.67
C LEU A 349 -6.33 43.25 -14.41
N GLU A 350 -5.19 43.92 -14.56
CA GLU A 350 -5.07 45.15 -15.36
C GLU A 350 -5.43 44.95 -16.84
N GLU A 351 -5.16 43.78 -17.41
CA GLU A 351 -5.59 43.42 -18.78
C GLU A 351 -7.10 43.21 -18.85
N ILE A 352 -7.69 42.58 -17.84
CA ILE A 352 -9.14 42.39 -17.71
C ILE A 352 -9.86 43.74 -17.58
N ASP A 353 -9.36 44.61 -16.70
CA ASP A 353 -9.94 45.94 -16.44
C ASP A 353 -9.89 46.83 -17.69
N ARG A 354 -8.80 46.74 -18.46
CA ARG A 354 -8.65 47.46 -19.74
C ARG A 354 -9.57 46.96 -20.85
N ALA A 355 -10.08 45.74 -20.76
CA ALA A 355 -10.82 45.09 -21.85
C ALA A 355 -12.32 45.41 -21.90
N GLU A 356 -12.84 46.35 -21.08
CA GLU A 356 -14.26 46.67 -20.86
C GLU A 356 -15.14 45.44 -20.51
N ALA A 357 -15.66 45.42 -19.27
CA ALA A 357 -16.72 44.55 -18.75
C ALA A 357 -16.74 43.11 -19.34
N VAL A 358 -15.63 42.37 -19.24
CA VAL A 358 -15.63 40.94 -19.56
C VAL A 358 -16.60 40.23 -18.59
N PRO A 359 -17.73 39.68 -19.08
CA PRO A 359 -18.69 39.02 -18.21
C PRO A 359 -18.05 37.76 -17.61
N VAL A 360 -18.51 37.38 -16.42
CA VAL A 360 -18.09 36.11 -15.83
C VAL A 360 -18.43 34.96 -16.79
N PRO A 361 -17.44 34.14 -17.18
CA PRO A 361 -17.63 33.12 -18.21
C PRO A 361 -18.60 32.04 -17.71
N ARG A 362 -19.72 31.87 -18.42
CA ARG A 362 -20.63 30.72 -18.22
C ARG A 362 -20.00 29.40 -18.68
N GLN A 363 -19.02 29.47 -19.59
CA GLN A 363 -18.25 28.33 -20.05
C GLN A 363 -16.84 28.77 -20.43
N PHE A 364 -15.83 27.97 -20.07
CA PHE A 364 -14.46 28.19 -20.54
C PHE A 364 -14.28 27.67 -21.96
N VAL A 365 -14.10 28.58 -22.92
CA VAL A 365 -13.91 28.26 -24.34
C VAL A 365 -12.66 28.97 -24.84
N ASP A 366 -11.78 28.22 -25.52
CA ASP A 366 -10.58 28.81 -26.09
C ASP A 366 -10.81 29.44 -27.48
N ARG A 367 -9.76 30.02 -28.05
CA ARG A 367 -9.80 30.69 -29.37
C ARG A 367 -10.08 29.77 -30.55
N PHE A 368 -10.13 28.45 -30.33
CA PHE A 368 -10.41 27.44 -31.35
C PHE A 368 -11.81 26.84 -31.18
N GLY A 369 -12.65 27.40 -30.29
CA GLY A 369 -14.00 26.93 -30.05
C GLY A 369 -14.08 25.66 -29.20
N ARG A 370 -12.99 25.27 -28.52
CA ARG A 370 -12.99 24.07 -27.65
C ARG A 370 -13.54 24.44 -26.28
N ALA A 371 -14.64 23.81 -25.89
CA ALA A 371 -15.19 23.92 -24.55
C ALA A 371 -14.40 23.06 -23.55
N HIS A 372 -13.94 23.65 -22.45
CA HIS A 372 -13.12 22.97 -21.45
C HIS A 372 -13.96 22.46 -20.28
N THR A 373 -14.43 21.23 -20.40
CA THR A 373 -15.36 20.59 -19.43
C THR A 373 -14.68 19.61 -18.48
N TYR A 374 -13.37 19.36 -18.62
CA TYR A 374 -12.64 18.35 -17.86
C TYR A 374 -11.44 18.93 -17.10
N LEU A 375 -11.52 18.93 -15.77
CA LEU A 375 -10.46 19.38 -14.89
C LEU A 375 -9.69 18.18 -14.31
N ARG A 376 -8.36 18.22 -14.35
CA ARG A 376 -7.49 17.32 -13.56
C ARG A 376 -6.91 18.08 -12.40
N ILE A 377 -6.95 17.51 -11.20
CA ILE A 377 -6.43 18.12 -9.98
C ILE A 377 -5.35 17.19 -9.43
N SER A 378 -4.10 17.67 -9.42
CA SER A 378 -3.01 17.04 -8.70
C SER A 378 -3.14 17.37 -7.22
N LEU A 379 -3.28 16.35 -6.37
CA LEU A 379 -3.61 16.52 -4.95
C LEU A 379 -2.40 16.59 -4.02
N THR A 380 -1.25 16.11 -4.50
CA THR A 380 -0.01 15.99 -3.75
C THR A 380 1.13 15.81 -4.72
N GLU A 381 2.35 16.18 -4.34
CA GLU A 381 3.59 15.89 -5.09
C GLU A 381 4.24 14.58 -4.62
N ARG A 382 3.74 14.00 -3.52
CA ARG A 382 4.26 12.78 -2.90
C ARG A 382 3.81 11.55 -3.69
N CYS A 383 4.71 10.59 -3.88
CA CYS A 383 4.43 9.32 -4.53
C CYS A 383 5.19 8.20 -3.84
N ASN A 384 4.56 7.05 -3.65
CA ASN A 384 5.17 5.84 -3.09
C ASN A 384 5.93 5.00 -4.14
N LEU A 385 5.98 5.44 -5.41
CA LEU A 385 6.80 4.87 -6.49
C LEU A 385 7.87 5.86 -6.99
N ARG A 386 8.86 5.35 -7.74
CA ARG A 386 9.96 6.12 -8.36
C ARG A 386 10.14 5.73 -9.82
N CYS A 387 9.04 5.76 -10.58
CA CYS A 387 8.99 5.29 -11.96
C CYS A 387 9.98 6.01 -12.87
N ARG A 388 10.77 5.24 -13.63
CA ARG A 388 11.88 5.73 -14.47
C ARG A 388 11.47 6.81 -15.49
N TYR A 389 10.23 6.76 -15.99
CA TYR A 389 9.71 7.72 -16.98
C TYR A 389 9.04 8.96 -16.36
N CYS A 390 8.87 8.99 -15.04
CA CYS A 390 8.08 10.01 -14.33
C CYS A 390 8.96 10.94 -13.48
N MET A 391 9.93 10.37 -12.75
CA MET A 391 10.80 11.12 -11.85
C MET A 391 12.17 10.43 -11.71
N PRO A 392 13.23 11.17 -11.36
CA PRO A 392 14.55 10.59 -11.13
C PRO A 392 14.58 9.70 -9.87
N GLU A 393 15.67 8.96 -9.67
CA GLU A 393 15.76 7.93 -8.62
C GLU A 393 15.71 8.51 -7.22
N GLU A 394 16.47 9.59 -7.05
CA GLU A 394 16.56 10.46 -5.90
C GLU A 394 15.24 11.20 -5.59
N GLY A 395 14.27 11.16 -6.51
CA GLY A 395 13.02 11.90 -6.41
C GLY A 395 13.16 13.37 -6.77
N VAL A 396 12.11 14.15 -6.54
CA VAL A 396 12.10 15.60 -6.79
C VAL A 396 11.98 16.35 -5.47
N PRO A 397 12.58 17.55 -5.34
CA PRO A 397 12.32 18.42 -4.20
C PRO A 397 10.82 18.68 -4.08
N LEU A 398 10.26 18.40 -2.91
CA LEU A 398 8.84 18.58 -2.63
C LEU A 398 8.61 19.97 -2.03
N GLN A 399 7.49 20.58 -2.36
CA GLN A 399 7.08 21.82 -1.73
C GLN A 399 6.66 21.59 -0.26
N PRO A 400 6.84 22.59 0.62
CA PRO A 400 6.27 22.57 1.95
C PRO A 400 4.75 22.36 1.90
N HIS A 401 4.18 21.74 2.93
CA HIS A 401 2.75 21.47 2.99
C HIS A 401 1.89 22.73 2.78
N ASP A 402 2.30 23.86 3.36
CA ASP A 402 1.54 25.10 3.28
C ASP A 402 1.57 25.73 1.87
N ASP A 403 2.52 25.33 1.02
CA ASP A 403 2.54 25.70 -0.39
C ASP A 403 1.59 24.82 -1.23
N LEU A 404 1.01 23.75 -0.70
CA LEU A 404 0.03 22.95 -1.42
C LEU A 404 -1.39 23.50 -1.24
N LEU A 405 -2.28 23.19 -2.19
CA LEU A 405 -3.69 23.51 -2.06
C LEU A 405 -4.34 22.72 -0.92
N SER A 406 -4.94 23.45 0.01
CA SER A 406 -5.84 22.91 1.04
C SER A 406 -7.12 22.35 0.43
N THR A 407 -7.85 21.55 1.21
CA THR A 407 -9.14 20.96 0.79
C THR A 407 -10.16 22.05 0.51
N GLU A 408 -10.19 23.09 1.34
CA GLU A 408 -11.07 24.25 1.21
C GLU A 408 -10.78 25.00 -0.09
N GLU A 409 -9.51 25.23 -0.42
CA GLU A 409 -9.10 25.87 -1.68
C GLU A 409 -9.46 25.02 -2.90
N ILE A 410 -9.26 23.69 -2.83
CA ILE A 410 -9.66 22.77 -3.92
C ILE A 410 -11.16 22.82 -4.16
N ILE A 411 -11.96 22.76 -3.09
CA ILE A 411 -13.42 22.81 -3.19
C ILE A 411 -13.89 24.17 -3.72
N ARG A 412 -13.30 25.28 -3.26
CA ARG A 412 -13.60 26.63 -3.78
C ARG A 412 -13.31 26.71 -5.28
N LEU A 413 -12.11 26.30 -5.72
CA LEU A 413 -11.77 26.29 -7.14
C LEU A 413 -12.69 25.36 -7.95
N ALA A 414 -12.97 24.16 -7.46
CA ALA A 414 -13.85 23.21 -8.14
C ALA A 414 -15.26 23.78 -8.35
N LYS A 415 -15.80 24.55 -7.39
CA LYS A 415 -17.09 25.27 -7.55
C LYS A 415 -17.01 26.32 -8.65
N LEU A 416 -15.93 27.10 -8.72
CA LEU A 416 -15.72 28.10 -9.79
C LEU A 416 -15.62 27.45 -11.17
N PHE A 417 -14.87 26.34 -11.26
CA PHE A 417 -14.78 25.56 -12.49
C PHE A 417 -16.14 24.98 -12.90
N ALA A 418 -16.90 24.43 -11.95
CA ALA A 418 -18.22 23.87 -12.21
C ALA A 418 -19.22 24.92 -12.70
N ALA A 419 -19.22 26.10 -12.07
CA ALA A 419 -20.04 27.25 -12.48
C ALA A 419 -19.73 27.73 -13.91
N SER A 420 -18.52 27.44 -14.41
CA SER A 420 -18.06 27.75 -15.77
C SER A 420 -17.99 26.51 -16.67
N GLY A 421 -18.83 25.50 -16.42
CA GLY A 421 -19.10 24.40 -17.34
C GLY A 421 -18.22 23.16 -17.21
N VAL A 422 -17.31 23.10 -16.23
CA VAL A 422 -16.61 21.85 -15.89
C VAL A 422 -17.59 20.87 -15.27
N ASN A 423 -17.65 19.66 -15.79
CA ASN A 423 -18.56 18.62 -15.30
C ASN A 423 -17.86 17.29 -14.98
N ARG A 424 -16.56 17.18 -15.27
CA ARG A 424 -15.74 16.01 -14.95
C ARG A 424 -14.49 16.45 -14.21
N ILE A 425 -14.18 15.77 -13.12
CA ILE A 425 -12.94 15.96 -12.36
C ILE A 425 -12.14 14.65 -12.34
N ARG A 426 -10.82 14.73 -12.52
CA ARG A 426 -9.89 13.63 -12.30
C ARG A 426 -8.92 14.00 -11.21
N LEU A 427 -8.90 13.21 -10.15
CA LEU A 427 -7.91 13.32 -9.09
C LEU A 427 -6.67 12.52 -9.47
N THR A 428 -5.54 13.17 -9.33
CA THR A 428 -4.19 12.67 -9.62
C THR A 428 -3.25 13.24 -8.55
N GLY A 429 -1.95 13.19 -8.75
CA GLY A 429 -0.94 13.67 -7.83
C GLY A 429 0.46 13.35 -8.36
N GLY A 430 1.39 13.17 -7.43
CA GLY A 430 2.12 11.92 -7.41
C GLY A 430 1.16 10.76 -7.26
N GLU A 431 0.93 10.29 -6.03
CA GLU A 431 -0.05 9.25 -5.76
C GLU A 431 -1.21 9.82 -4.92
N PRO A 432 -2.41 10.02 -5.50
CA PRO A 432 -3.53 10.62 -4.78
C PRO A 432 -3.96 9.82 -3.55
N LEU A 433 -3.79 8.50 -3.55
CA LEU A 433 -4.19 7.64 -2.43
C LEU A 433 -3.38 7.88 -1.14
N LEU A 434 -2.25 8.60 -1.22
CA LEU A 434 -1.48 9.01 -0.06
C LEU A 434 -2.13 10.16 0.71
N ARG A 435 -3.07 10.89 0.10
CA ARG A 435 -3.79 11.97 0.77
C ARG A 435 -4.76 11.38 1.81
N ARG A 436 -4.66 11.87 3.05
CA ARG A 436 -5.43 11.35 4.20
C ARG A 436 -6.93 11.56 4.04
N ASP A 437 -7.33 12.77 3.69
CA ASP A 437 -8.72 13.21 3.57
C ASP A 437 -9.34 12.96 2.18
N LEU A 438 -8.71 12.12 1.35
CA LEU A 438 -9.14 11.88 -0.04
C LEU A 438 -10.62 11.48 -0.15
N VAL A 439 -11.11 10.62 0.75
CA VAL A 439 -12.49 10.12 0.71
C VAL A 439 -13.47 11.27 0.95
N ASP A 440 -13.19 12.12 1.92
CA ASP A 440 -14.03 13.29 2.24
C ASP A 440 -13.97 14.33 1.14
N LEU A 441 -12.78 14.56 0.56
CA LEU A 441 -12.60 15.43 -0.60
C LEU A 441 -13.45 14.96 -1.80
N VAL A 442 -13.45 13.65 -2.10
CA VAL A 442 -14.29 13.09 -3.18
C VAL A 442 -15.77 13.35 -2.90
N ALA A 443 -16.24 13.08 -1.68
CA ALA A 443 -17.64 13.27 -1.31
C ALA A 443 -18.05 14.75 -1.48
N GLN A 444 -17.21 15.68 -1.04
CA GLN A 444 -17.42 17.11 -1.22
C GLN A 444 -17.43 17.50 -2.70
N LEU A 445 -16.49 17.02 -3.51
CA LEU A 445 -16.46 17.29 -4.95
C LEU A 445 -17.70 16.76 -5.68
N ARG A 446 -18.19 15.57 -5.30
CA ARG A 446 -19.43 15.00 -5.87
C ARG A 446 -20.68 15.77 -5.46
N SER A 447 -20.66 16.47 -4.34
CA SER A 447 -21.77 17.32 -3.90
C SER A 447 -21.87 18.65 -4.65
N ILE A 448 -20.85 19.04 -5.43
CA ILE A 448 -20.84 20.30 -6.18
C ILE A 448 -21.84 20.21 -7.36
N PRO A 449 -22.83 21.11 -7.45
CA PRO A 449 -23.73 21.16 -8.59
C PRO A 449 -22.98 21.33 -9.92
N GLY A 450 -23.32 20.50 -10.91
CA GLY A 450 -22.68 20.46 -12.23
C GLY A 450 -21.55 19.43 -12.37
N ILE A 451 -21.00 18.92 -11.27
CA ILE A 451 -19.99 17.84 -11.31
C ILE A 451 -20.68 16.48 -11.41
N ASN A 452 -20.58 15.86 -12.58
CA ASN A 452 -21.27 14.60 -12.89
C ASN A 452 -20.38 13.36 -12.69
N SER A 453 -19.06 13.51 -12.75
CA SER A 453 -18.10 12.41 -12.69
C SER A 453 -16.83 12.83 -11.96
N VAL A 454 -16.38 11.99 -11.01
CA VAL A 454 -15.11 12.15 -10.31
C VAL A 454 -14.34 10.86 -10.46
N GLY A 455 -13.27 10.91 -11.21
CA GLY A 455 -12.38 9.77 -11.40
C GLY A 455 -11.07 9.91 -10.64
N ILE A 456 -10.37 8.80 -10.46
CA ILE A 456 -9.02 8.75 -9.87
C ILE A 456 -8.05 8.12 -10.88
N THR A 457 -6.83 8.63 -10.94
CA THR A 457 -5.68 7.94 -11.54
C THR A 457 -4.72 7.56 -10.42
N THR A 458 -4.38 6.29 -10.28
CA THR A 458 -3.53 5.77 -9.20
C THR A 458 -2.60 4.69 -9.71
N ASN A 459 -1.46 4.47 -9.05
CA ASN A 459 -0.62 3.30 -9.28
C ASN A 459 -1.19 2.00 -8.69
N GLY A 460 -2.27 2.08 -7.90
CA GLY A 460 -3.01 0.92 -7.41
C GLY A 460 -2.46 0.27 -6.14
N ILE A 461 -1.25 0.59 -5.69
CA ILE A 461 -0.58 -0.10 -4.56
C ILE A 461 -1.37 0.00 -3.25
N VAL A 462 -2.04 1.13 -3.01
CA VAL A 462 -2.83 1.39 -1.79
C VAL A 462 -4.34 1.29 -2.04
N LEU A 463 -4.74 0.97 -3.27
CA LEU A 463 -6.12 1.09 -3.72
C LEU A 463 -7.06 0.17 -2.96
N GLN A 464 -6.67 -1.10 -2.74
CA GLN A 464 -7.50 -2.10 -2.06
C GLN A 464 -8.06 -1.60 -0.71
N LYS A 465 -7.24 -0.91 0.10
CA LYS A 465 -7.64 -0.35 1.41
C LYS A 465 -8.73 0.72 1.32
N LYS A 466 -8.77 1.47 0.21
CA LYS A 466 -9.62 2.67 0.06
C LYS A 466 -10.76 2.45 -0.93
N LEU A 467 -10.73 1.40 -1.74
CA LEU A 467 -11.60 1.18 -2.88
C LEU A 467 -13.10 1.27 -2.51
N ALA A 468 -13.53 0.58 -1.46
CA ALA A 468 -14.93 0.61 -1.01
C ALA A 468 -15.36 1.98 -0.45
N ALA A 469 -14.46 2.69 0.23
CA ALA A 469 -14.74 4.04 0.73
C ALA A 469 -14.84 5.05 -0.44
N LEU A 470 -13.96 4.94 -1.43
CA LEU A 470 -13.95 5.78 -2.62
C LEU A 470 -15.20 5.58 -3.48
N GLN A 471 -15.64 4.33 -3.67
CA GLN A 471 -16.89 4.05 -4.39
C GLN A 471 -18.09 4.70 -3.67
N ARG A 472 -18.19 4.54 -2.34
CA ARG A 472 -19.26 5.16 -1.53
C ARG A 472 -19.23 6.69 -1.56
N ALA A 473 -18.04 7.29 -1.59
CA ALA A 473 -17.88 8.74 -1.73
C ALA A 473 -18.27 9.25 -3.12
N GLY A 474 -18.40 8.35 -4.11
CA GLY A 474 -18.90 8.65 -5.44
C GLY A 474 -17.83 8.72 -6.53
N VAL A 475 -16.67 8.06 -6.33
CA VAL A 475 -15.76 7.76 -7.44
C VAL A 475 -16.44 6.82 -8.41
N ASP A 476 -16.57 7.24 -9.67
CA ASP A 476 -17.24 6.49 -10.73
C ASP A 476 -16.26 5.94 -11.77
N ARG A 477 -15.05 6.49 -11.85
CA ARG A 477 -14.04 6.12 -12.84
C ARG A 477 -12.68 5.87 -12.22
N LEU A 478 -12.13 4.70 -12.51
CA LEU A 478 -10.84 4.28 -11.98
C LEU A 478 -9.85 4.04 -13.11
N ASN A 479 -8.70 4.70 -13.03
CA ASN A 479 -7.57 4.50 -13.93
C ASN A 479 -6.39 3.99 -13.09
N ILE A 480 -5.92 2.78 -13.38
CA ILE A 480 -4.76 2.17 -12.73
C ILE A 480 -3.58 2.25 -13.69
N SER A 481 -2.47 2.84 -13.26
CA SER A 481 -1.22 2.84 -14.02
C SER A 481 -0.48 1.52 -13.78
N LEU A 482 -0.32 0.71 -14.82
CA LEU A 482 0.41 -0.57 -14.79
C LEU A 482 1.13 -0.76 -16.12
N ASP A 483 2.45 -0.68 -16.09
CA ASP A 483 3.29 -0.65 -17.29
C ASP A 483 3.87 -2.03 -17.67
N THR A 484 3.56 -3.09 -16.92
CA THR A 484 4.03 -4.46 -17.16
C THR A 484 3.15 -5.46 -16.43
N LEU A 485 3.03 -6.67 -16.99
CA LEU A 485 2.39 -7.84 -16.36
C LEU A 485 3.42 -8.78 -15.71
N ARG A 486 4.71 -8.41 -15.72
CA ARG A 486 5.81 -9.19 -15.13
C ARG A 486 6.26 -8.58 -13.80
N PRO A 487 6.26 -9.35 -12.68
CA PRO A 487 6.59 -8.82 -11.34
C PRO A 487 8.00 -8.24 -11.22
N ASP A 488 9.00 -8.88 -11.81
CA ASP A 488 10.40 -8.44 -11.81
C ASP A 488 10.57 -7.11 -12.56
N ARG A 489 9.94 -7.01 -13.73
CA ARG A 489 9.95 -5.80 -14.55
C ARG A 489 9.18 -4.67 -13.89
N PHE A 490 8.12 -4.96 -13.11
CA PHE A 490 7.41 -3.94 -12.34
C PHE A 490 8.37 -3.22 -11.40
N THR A 491 9.22 -3.96 -10.68
CA THR A 491 10.23 -3.38 -9.80
C THR A 491 11.31 -2.65 -10.58
N GLN A 492 11.71 -3.11 -11.77
CA GLN A 492 12.65 -2.37 -12.63
C GLN A 492 12.09 -1.03 -13.12
N ILE A 493 10.81 -0.98 -13.48
CA ILE A 493 10.16 0.25 -13.97
C ILE A 493 9.90 1.21 -12.82
N THR A 494 9.33 0.73 -11.71
CA THR A 494 8.82 1.55 -10.60
C THR A 494 9.84 1.79 -9.47
N ARG A 495 10.95 1.04 -9.47
CA ARG A 495 11.99 0.97 -8.42
C ARG A 495 11.47 0.59 -7.03
N ARG A 496 10.31 -0.03 -6.96
CA ARG A 496 9.65 -0.51 -5.74
C ARG A 496 8.93 -1.82 -6.01
N GLN A 497 8.66 -2.57 -4.95
CA GLN A 497 7.78 -3.74 -5.01
C GLN A 497 6.31 -3.30 -4.90
N GLY A 498 5.38 -4.19 -5.24
CA GLY A 498 3.95 -3.91 -5.14
C GLY A 498 3.09 -4.50 -6.25
N PHE A 499 3.68 -5.20 -7.22
CA PHE A 499 2.97 -5.78 -8.36
C PHE A 499 1.72 -6.57 -7.96
N GLN A 500 1.86 -7.52 -7.02
CA GLN A 500 0.75 -8.35 -6.57
C GLN A 500 -0.40 -7.51 -6.00
N ARG A 501 -0.10 -6.45 -5.25
CA ARG A 501 -1.11 -5.56 -4.67
C ARG A 501 -1.87 -4.77 -5.74
N VAL A 502 -1.20 -4.39 -6.83
CA VAL A 502 -1.86 -3.74 -7.98
C VAL A 502 -2.79 -4.74 -8.67
N MET A 503 -2.32 -5.97 -8.90
CA MET A 503 -3.14 -7.03 -9.52
C MET A 503 -4.34 -7.40 -8.66
N ASP A 504 -4.19 -7.48 -7.34
CA ASP A 504 -5.28 -7.72 -6.40
C ASP A 504 -6.29 -6.58 -6.44
N ALA A 505 -5.82 -5.33 -6.44
CA ALA A 505 -6.69 -4.16 -6.54
C ALA A 505 -7.44 -4.08 -7.88
N ILE A 506 -6.86 -4.55 -8.99
CA ILE A 506 -7.55 -4.69 -10.28
C ILE A 506 -8.70 -5.69 -10.15
N ARG A 507 -8.45 -6.88 -9.57
CA ARG A 507 -9.48 -7.92 -9.38
C ARG A 507 -10.61 -7.44 -8.47
N ASP A 508 -10.27 -6.75 -7.38
CA ASP A 508 -11.26 -6.18 -6.47
C ASP A 508 -12.10 -5.08 -7.14
N ALA A 509 -11.45 -4.20 -7.92
CA ALA A 509 -12.16 -3.16 -8.67
C ALA A 509 -13.13 -3.73 -9.71
N GLN A 510 -12.77 -4.83 -10.38
CA GLN A 510 -13.68 -5.55 -11.28
C GLN A 510 -14.85 -6.18 -10.51
N THR A 511 -14.58 -6.79 -9.36
CA THR A 511 -15.61 -7.39 -8.49
C THR A 511 -16.61 -6.33 -8.00
N MET A 512 -16.11 -5.13 -7.68
CA MET A 512 -16.91 -3.97 -7.29
C MET A 512 -17.58 -3.26 -8.48
N LYS A 513 -17.46 -3.80 -9.69
CA LYS A 513 -18.09 -3.31 -10.92
C LYS A 513 -17.70 -1.86 -11.30
N PHE A 514 -16.45 -1.47 -11.06
CA PHE A 514 -15.93 -0.26 -11.68
C PHE A 514 -15.90 -0.47 -13.20
N ALA A 515 -16.77 0.23 -13.93
CA ALA A 515 -16.88 0.09 -15.38
C ALA A 515 -17.00 1.48 -16.05
N PRO A 516 -16.11 1.83 -17.00
CA PRO A 516 -14.91 1.08 -17.39
C PRO A 516 -13.78 1.19 -16.35
N LEU A 517 -13.18 0.05 -15.97
CA LEU A 517 -11.89 0.01 -15.27
C LEU A 517 -10.77 0.13 -16.31
N LYS A 518 -9.97 1.19 -16.20
CA LYS A 518 -8.93 1.52 -17.18
C LYS A 518 -7.56 1.15 -16.64
N ILE A 519 -6.76 0.50 -17.48
CA ILE A 519 -5.35 0.25 -17.21
C ILE A 519 -4.53 1.09 -18.17
N ASN A 520 -3.71 2.00 -17.66
CA ASN A 520 -2.82 2.82 -18.49
C ASN A 520 -1.42 2.21 -18.48
N CYS A 521 -0.87 1.97 -19.67
CA CYS A 521 0.47 1.41 -19.87
C CYS A 521 1.28 2.33 -20.79
N VAL A 522 2.34 2.95 -20.29
CA VAL A 522 3.29 3.73 -21.09
C VAL A 522 4.25 2.78 -21.79
N VAL A 523 4.22 2.79 -23.12
CA VAL A 523 5.02 1.85 -23.93
C VAL A 523 6.38 2.46 -24.28
N MET A 524 7.43 1.71 -23.99
CA MET A 524 8.83 2.04 -24.25
C MET A 524 9.51 0.85 -24.93
N ARG A 525 10.20 1.10 -26.05
CA ARG A 525 10.75 0.07 -26.94
C ARG A 525 11.58 -1.00 -26.22
N ASP A 526 12.51 -0.56 -25.39
CA ASP A 526 13.49 -1.44 -24.75
C ASP A 526 13.07 -1.86 -23.33
N VAL A 527 11.81 -1.64 -22.96
CA VAL A 527 11.32 -1.90 -21.61
C VAL A 527 10.16 -2.89 -21.61
N ASN A 528 9.07 -2.60 -22.32
CA ASN A 528 7.81 -3.35 -22.21
C ASN A 528 7.07 -3.53 -23.55
N LEU A 529 7.70 -3.17 -24.68
CA LEU A 529 7.10 -3.35 -26.00
C LEU A 529 6.81 -4.83 -26.33
N ASP A 530 7.55 -5.76 -25.74
CA ASP A 530 7.31 -7.21 -25.84
C ASP A 530 6.00 -7.65 -25.17
N GLU A 531 5.46 -6.88 -24.22
CA GLU A 531 4.25 -7.23 -23.46
C GLU A 531 2.95 -6.67 -24.05
N ILE A 532 2.98 -5.91 -25.15
CA ILE A 532 1.74 -5.37 -25.73
C ILE A 532 0.74 -6.48 -26.05
N LEU A 533 1.22 -7.61 -26.61
CA LEU A 533 0.37 -8.75 -26.93
C LEU A 533 -0.15 -9.46 -25.66
N ASP A 534 0.64 -9.44 -24.58
CA ASP A 534 0.24 -10.00 -23.28
C ASP A 534 -0.86 -9.15 -22.65
N PHE A 535 -0.75 -7.82 -22.74
CA PHE A 535 -1.78 -6.87 -22.31
C PHE A 535 -3.07 -6.99 -23.14
N VAL A 536 -2.97 -7.23 -24.45
CA VAL A 536 -4.15 -7.49 -25.28
C VAL A 536 -4.79 -8.81 -24.87
N ALA A 537 -4.01 -9.89 -24.72
CA ALA A 537 -4.51 -11.18 -24.22
C ALA A 537 -5.12 -11.05 -22.82
N PHE A 538 -4.60 -10.17 -21.97
CA PHE A 538 -5.16 -9.90 -20.65
C PHE A 538 -6.63 -9.43 -20.73
N THR A 539 -7.03 -8.73 -21.79
CA THR A 539 -8.42 -8.30 -22.01
C THR A 539 -9.37 -9.42 -22.43
N GLU A 540 -8.87 -10.61 -22.75
CA GLU A 540 -9.69 -11.77 -23.14
C GLU A 540 -10.63 -12.18 -22.01
N HIS A 541 -10.09 -12.38 -20.81
CA HIS A 541 -10.85 -12.82 -19.64
C HIS A 541 -11.20 -11.69 -18.67
N ASN A 542 -10.59 -10.52 -18.83
CA ASN A 542 -10.77 -9.38 -17.94
C ASN A 542 -11.56 -8.26 -18.62
N ALA A 543 -12.66 -7.84 -17.99
CA ALA A 543 -13.45 -6.67 -18.42
C ALA A 543 -12.74 -5.36 -18.06
N VAL A 544 -11.60 -5.10 -18.71
CA VAL A 544 -10.76 -3.90 -18.54
C VAL A 544 -10.55 -3.20 -19.87
N ASP A 545 -10.28 -1.90 -19.81
CA ASP A 545 -9.90 -1.06 -20.95
C ASP A 545 -8.40 -0.73 -20.84
N VAL A 546 -7.56 -1.50 -21.53
CA VAL A 546 -6.10 -1.32 -21.54
C VAL A 546 -5.71 -0.24 -22.53
N ARG A 547 -5.05 0.82 -22.06
CA ARG A 547 -4.70 2.00 -22.84
C ARG A 547 -3.19 2.12 -22.97
N PHE A 548 -2.69 1.84 -24.16
CA PHE A 548 -1.30 2.04 -24.52
C PHE A 548 -1.04 3.53 -24.76
N ILE A 549 -0.07 4.09 -24.05
CA ILE A 549 0.29 5.51 -24.09
C ILE A 549 1.66 5.63 -24.73
N GLU A 550 1.73 6.44 -25.78
CA GLU A 550 3.02 6.80 -26.38
C GLU A 550 3.90 7.54 -25.36
N TRP A 551 5.16 7.13 -25.26
CA TRP A 551 6.10 7.78 -24.35
C TRP A 551 6.40 9.22 -24.78
N MET A 552 6.15 10.16 -23.86
CA MET A 552 6.19 11.60 -24.13
C MET A 552 7.44 12.26 -23.52
N PRO A 553 7.99 13.29 -24.17
CA PRO A 553 9.12 14.05 -23.62
C PRO A 553 8.70 14.95 -22.45
N PHE A 554 9.38 14.79 -21.30
CA PHE A 554 9.26 15.66 -20.13
C PHE A 554 10.63 15.92 -19.52
N ASP A 555 10.77 17.02 -18.79
CA ASP A 555 11.96 17.29 -17.98
C ASP A 555 12.24 16.08 -17.06
N SER A 556 13.52 15.71 -16.95
CA SER A 556 14.07 14.61 -16.15
C SER A 556 13.82 13.17 -16.63
N ASN A 557 12.97 12.91 -17.63
CA ASN A 557 12.66 11.53 -18.04
C ASN A 557 13.58 10.94 -19.12
N LYS A 558 14.66 11.64 -19.49
CA LYS A 558 15.68 11.22 -20.49
C LYS A 558 15.08 10.73 -21.80
N TRP A 559 14.00 11.39 -22.25
CA TRP A 559 13.31 11.05 -23.48
C TRP A 559 14.24 11.02 -24.69
N ASN A 560 14.03 10.03 -25.57
CA ASN A 560 14.72 9.88 -26.84
C ASN A 560 13.78 9.21 -27.86
N ASP A 561 14.07 9.41 -29.14
CA ASP A 561 13.30 8.86 -30.26
C ASP A 561 13.55 7.36 -30.47
N THR A 562 14.68 6.82 -30.05
CA THR A 562 14.96 5.38 -30.18
C THR A 562 14.03 4.52 -29.30
N THR A 563 13.70 4.99 -28.10
CA THR A 563 12.81 4.28 -27.17
C THR A 563 11.33 4.55 -27.47
N PHE A 564 11.02 5.58 -28.27
CA PHE A 564 9.66 5.90 -28.68
C PHE A 564 9.06 4.80 -29.58
N VAL A 565 7.79 4.50 -29.37
CA VAL A 565 7.01 3.55 -30.17
C VAL A 565 5.72 4.22 -30.62
N SER A 566 5.48 4.26 -31.92
CA SER A 566 4.29 4.92 -32.48
C SER A 566 3.05 4.04 -32.40
N PHE A 567 1.89 4.67 -32.48
CA PHE A 567 0.60 4.01 -32.71
C PHE A 567 0.65 2.97 -33.84
N ASP A 568 1.19 3.35 -35.00
CA ASP A 568 1.17 2.48 -36.18
C ASP A 568 2.05 1.24 -35.97
N GLU A 569 3.20 1.37 -35.29
CA GLU A 569 4.05 0.23 -34.94
C GLU A 569 3.34 -0.71 -33.95
N MET A 570 2.78 -0.16 -32.87
CA MET A 570 2.06 -0.97 -31.87
C MET A 570 0.86 -1.68 -32.52
N MET A 571 0.06 -0.96 -33.29
CA MET A 571 -1.10 -1.53 -33.97
C MET A 571 -0.71 -2.60 -35.00
N THR A 572 0.38 -2.42 -35.73
CA THR A 572 0.89 -3.42 -36.69
C THR A 572 1.21 -4.74 -35.98
N ARG A 573 1.90 -4.68 -34.83
CA ARG A 573 2.22 -5.87 -34.03
C ARG A 573 0.97 -6.58 -33.53
N ILE A 574 -0.03 -5.84 -33.05
CA ILE A 574 -1.27 -6.45 -32.55
C ILE A 574 -2.07 -7.09 -33.70
N ARG A 575 -2.18 -6.42 -34.85
CA ARG A 575 -2.88 -6.95 -36.04
C ARG A 575 -2.26 -8.23 -36.60
N GLN A 576 -0.93 -8.39 -36.49
CA GLN A 576 -0.26 -9.62 -36.92
C GLN A 576 -0.73 -10.84 -36.12
N LYS A 577 -1.01 -10.70 -34.82
CA LYS A 577 -1.53 -11.78 -33.97
C LYS A 577 -3.05 -11.86 -33.97
N TYR A 578 -3.73 -10.72 -34.05
CA TYR A 578 -5.19 -10.61 -33.99
C TYR A 578 -5.71 -9.90 -35.26
N PRO A 579 -5.92 -10.61 -36.38
CA PRO A 579 -6.39 -10.00 -37.62
C PRO A 579 -7.86 -9.54 -37.57
N THR A 580 -8.63 -10.03 -36.58
CA THR A 580 -10.07 -9.74 -36.40
C THR A 580 -10.35 -8.50 -35.55
N ILE A 581 -9.35 -7.67 -35.24
CA ILE A 581 -9.53 -6.45 -34.44
C ILE A 581 -10.52 -5.50 -35.12
N GLU A 582 -11.47 -4.99 -34.34
CA GLU A 582 -12.46 -4.01 -34.74
C GLU A 582 -12.20 -2.67 -34.06
N LYS A 583 -12.36 -1.57 -34.80
CA LYS A 583 -12.31 -0.21 -34.23
C LYS A 583 -13.65 0.13 -33.61
N LEU A 584 -13.64 0.65 -32.39
CA LEU A 584 -14.84 1.18 -31.73
C LEU A 584 -15.09 2.64 -32.11
N ALA A 585 -16.32 3.10 -31.93
CA ALA A 585 -16.68 4.51 -32.15
C ALA A 585 -15.97 5.41 -31.13
N ASP A 586 -15.40 6.52 -31.60
CA ASP A 586 -14.74 7.52 -30.75
C ASP A 586 -15.78 8.56 -30.27
N ASP A 587 -15.78 8.92 -28.98
CA ASP A 587 -16.56 10.07 -28.50
C ASP A 587 -15.91 11.40 -28.93
N ALA A 588 -16.69 12.49 -28.95
CA ALA A 588 -16.25 13.81 -29.45
C ALA A 588 -14.94 14.36 -28.85
N ASN A 589 -14.60 14.01 -27.60
CA ASN A 589 -13.39 14.47 -26.90
C ASN A 589 -12.50 13.30 -26.43
N ASP A 590 -12.64 12.11 -27.02
CA ASP A 590 -11.87 10.96 -26.61
C ASP A 590 -10.37 11.14 -26.91
N THR A 591 -9.55 10.82 -25.91
CA THR A 591 -8.10 10.87 -26.02
C THR A 591 -7.51 9.54 -26.51
N SER A 592 -8.32 8.49 -26.53
CA SER A 592 -7.89 7.13 -26.86
C SER A 592 -8.69 6.61 -28.04
N LYS A 593 -8.00 6.07 -29.05
CA LYS A 593 -8.63 5.30 -30.13
C LYS A 593 -8.89 3.89 -29.62
N ALA A 594 -10.15 3.51 -29.46
CA ALA A 594 -10.52 2.23 -28.84
C ALA A 594 -10.73 1.13 -29.89
N PHE A 595 -10.35 -0.09 -29.52
CA PHE A 595 -10.38 -1.29 -30.35
C PHE A 595 -10.80 -2.48 -29.51
N HIS A 596 -11.41 -3.46 -30.17
CA HIS A 596 -11.92 -4.67 -29.54
C HIS A 596 -11.57 -5.88 -30.41
N ILE A 597 -11.36 -7.03 -29.78
CA ILE A 597 -11.21 -8.32 -30.47
C ILE A 597 -12.48 -9.12 -30.20
N PRO A 598 -13.23 -9.54 -31.23
CA PRO A 598 -14.44 -10.32 -31.05
C PRO A 598 -14.22 -11.53 -30.13
N GLY A 599 -15.08 -11.68 -29.12
CA GLY A 599 -15.02 -12.74 -28.12
C GLY A 599 -14.25 -12.37 -26.84
N PHE A 600 -13.48 -11.29 -26.84
CA PHE A 600 -12.80 -10.83 -25.63
C PHE A 600 -13.79 -10.12 -24.70
N ARG A 601 -13.57 -10.15 -23.39
CA ARG A 601 -14.46 -9.45 -22.43
C ARG A 601 -14.16 -7.96 -22.32
N GLY A 602 -12.90 -7.58 -22.51
CA GLY A 602 -12.41 -6.22 -22.44
C GLY A 602 -12.16 -5.59 -23.80
N GLN A 603 -11.42 -4.48 -23.75
CA GLN A 603 -11.02 -3.73 -24.93
C GLN A 603 -9.63 -3.12 -24.68
N PHE A 604 -9.02 -2.62 -25.74
CA PHE A 604 -7.79 -1.85 -25.63
C PHE A 604 -7.86 -0.58 -26.47
N GLY A 605 -6.96 0.35 -26.22
CA GLY A 605 -6.89 1.57 -27.00
C GLY A 605 -5.55 2.27 -26.93
N PHE A 606 -5.41 3.32 -27.74
CA PHE A 606 -4.15 4.03 -27.88
C PHE A 606 -4.31 5.52 -27.61
N ILE A 607 -3.51 6.02 -26.68
CA ILE A 607 -3.37 7.46 -26.43
C ILE A 607 -2.19 7.96 -27.27
N THR A 608 -2.51 8.39 -28.48
CA THR A 608 -1.56 8.80 -29.53
C THR A 608 -1.06 10.22 -29.34
N SER A 609 -0.43 10.48 -28.19
CA SER A 609 -0.06 11.83 -27.74
C SER A 609 0.92 12.56 -28.66
N MET A 610 1.71 11.81 -29.44
CA MET A 610 2.79 12.33 -30.28
C MET A 610 2.54 12.07 -31.76
N SER A 611 2.38 10.81 -32.17
CA SER A 611 2.32 10.46 -33.60
C SER A 611 1.07 10.99 -34.31
N GLN A 612 -0.07 10.96 -33.62
CA GLN A 612 -1.38 11.34 -34.15
C GLN A 612 -2.20 12.03 -33.06
N HIS A 613 -1.77 13.23 -32.64
CA HIS A 613 -2.31 13.92 -31.46
C HIS A 613 -3.82 14.27 -31.56
N PHE A 614 -4.51 14.27 -30.41
CA PHE A 614 -5.94 14.61 -30.29
C PHE A 614 -6.19 16.09 -29.88
N CYS A 615 -5.26 17.00 -30.16
CA CYS A 615 -5.34 18.38 -29.66
C CYS A 615 -6.60 19.11 -30.17
N GLY A 616 -7.08 18.82 -31.38
CA GLY A 616 -8.24 19.48 -31.99
C GLY A 616 -9.54 19.39 -31.17
N THR A 617 -9.68 18.35 -30.35
CA THR A 617 -10.87 18.12 -29.51
C THR A 617 -10.56 18.17 -28.00
N CYS A 618 -9.38 18.68 -27.61
CA CYS A 618 -8.93 18.64 -26.23
C CYS A 618 -9.71 19.61 -25.32
N ASN A 619 -10.51 19.06 -24.40
CA ASN A 619 -11.32 19.80 -23.42
C ASN A 619 -10.70 19.87 -22.01
N ARG A 620 -9.40 19.57 -21.87
CA ARG A 620 -8.75 19.39 -20.55
C ARG A 620 -8.05 20.65 -20.03
N MET A 621 -8.18 20.87 -18.74
CA MET A 621 -7.40 21.80 -17.90
C MET A 621 -6.78 21.02 -16.74
N ARG A 622 -5.67 21.53 -16.18
CA ARG A 622 -4.95 20.90 -15.07
C ARG A 622 -4.67 21.92 -13.97
N LEU A 623 -4.91 21.53 -12.74
CA LEU A 623 -4.53 22.23 -11.53
C LEU A 623 -3.43 21.40 -10.86
N THR A 624 -2.24 21.96 -10.71
CA THR A 624 -1.12 21.32 -10.02
C THR A 624 -1.34 21.33 -8.50
N ALA A 625 -0.55 20.55 -7.75
CA ALA A 625 -0.70 20.43 -6.30
C ALA A 625 -0.41 21.75 -5.57
N ASP A 626 0.50 22.56 -6.12
CA ASP A 626 0.79 23.93 -5.67
C ASP A 626 -0.19 24.99 -6.21
N GLY A 627 -1.25 24.55 -6.89
CA GLY A 627 -2.37 25.37 -7.32
C GLY A 627 -2.13 26.27 -8.52
N ASN A 628 -1.19 25.89 -9.38
CA ASN A 628 -1.02 26.51 -10.69
C ASN A 628 -1.96 25.88 -11.73
N LEU A 629 -2.62 26.73 -12.51
CA LEU A 629 -3.40 26.35 -13.67
C LEU A 629 -2.50 26.14 -14.88
N LYS A 630 -2.53 24.92 -15.43
CA LYS A 630 -2.00 24.56 -16.75
C LYS A 630 -3.14 24.25 -17.71
N VAL A 631 -3.23 25.04 -18.77
CA VAL A 631 -4.19 24.81 -19.87
C VAL A 631 -3.69 23.78 -20.89
N CYS A 632 -2.40 23.43 -20.86
CA CYS A 632 -1.81 22.38 -21.69
C CYS A 632 -0.78 21.60 -20.88
N LEU A 633 -0.70 20.29 -21.09
CA LEU A 633 0.31 19.44 -20.47
C LEU A 633 1.75 19.85 -20.87
N PHE A 634 1.94 20.24 -22.13
CA PHE A 634 3.22 20.68 -22.68
C PHE A 634 3.41 22.20 -22.66
N GLY A 635 2.45 22.96 -22.14
CA GLY A 635 2.55 24.42 -22.13
C GLY A 635 3.39 24.91 -20.95
N ASN A 636 4.34 25.80 -21.21
CA ASN A 636 5.20 26.37 -20.17
C ASN A 636 4.51 27.44 -19.31
N THR A 637 3.45 28.06 -19.85
CA THR A 637 2.72 29.11 -19.14
C THR A 637 1.79 28.51 -18.08
N GLU A 638 1.90 29.06 -16.88
CA GLU A 638 1.10 28.69 -15.70
C GLU A 638 0.59 29.96 -15.03
N VAL A 639 -0.51 29.84 -14.28
CA VAL A 639 -1.07 30.93 -13.48
C VAL A 639 -1.41 30.39 -12.09
N SER A 640 -0.89 31.02 -11.04
CA SER A 640 -1.12 30.59 -9.65
C SER A 640 -2.53 30.98 -9.18
N LEU A 641 -3.46 30.02 -9.18
CA LEU A 641 -4.81 30.23 -8.66
C LEU A 641 -4.82 30.18 -7.13
N ARG A 642 -3.94 29.38 -6.52
CA ARG A 642 -3.72 29.36 -5.07
C ARG A 642 -3.43 30.76 -4.55
N ASP A 643 -2.44 31.42 -5.14
CA ASP A 643 -2.05 32.75 -4.69
C ASP A 643 -3.17 33.76 -4.93
N ALA A 644 -3.88 33.69 -6.06
CA ALA A 644 -5.07 34.52 -6.29
C ALA A 644 -6.11 34.37 -5.16
N LEU A 645 -6.41 33.14 -4.72
CA LEU A 645 -7.32 32.91 -3.60
C LEU A 645 -6.79 33.50 -2.29
N ARG A 646 -5.50 33.28 -1.98
CA ARG A 646 -4.86 33.73 -0.74
C ARG A 646 -4.70 35.26 -0.68
N TYR A 647 -4.63 35.92 -1.83
CA TYR A 647 -4.68 37.38 -1.94
C TYR A 647 -6.09 37.97 -1.79
N GLY A 648 -7.11 37.13 -1.62
CA GLY A 648 -8.49 37.60 -1.49
C GLY A 648 -9.08 38.10 -2.82
N VAL A 649 -8.53 37.67 -3.96
CA VAL A 649 -9.12 37.96 -5.28
C VAL A 649 -10.55 37.40 -5.29
N ALA A 650 -11.50 38.23 -5.74
CA ALA A 650 -12.91 37.85 -5.79
C ALA A 650 -13.13 36.69 -6.76
N ASP A 651 -14.08 35.81 -6.44
CA ASP A 651 -14.37 34.59 -7.22
C ASP A 651 -14.63 34.87 -8.71
N ALA A 652 -15.36 35.94 -9.01
CA ALA A 652 -15.62 36.40 -10.37
C ALA A 652 -14.34 36.78 -11.13
N GLU A 653 -13.36 37.39 -10.46
CA GLU A 653 -12.06 37.70 -11.05
C GLU A 653 -11.21 36.46 -11.25
N VAL A 654 -11.24 35.51 -10.31
CA VAL A 654 -10.57 34.21 -10.47
C VAL A 654 -11.09 33.49 -11.72
N GLN A 655 -12.41 33.50 -11.95
CA GLN A 655 -12.99 32.93 -13.18
C GLN A 655 -12.50 33.66 -14.44
N ARG A 656 -12.38 35.00 -14.42
CA ARG A 656 -11.82 35.75 -15.56
C ARG A 656 -10.34 35.46 -15.80
N ILE A 657 -9.55 35.33 -14.74
CA ILE A 657 -8.14 34.91 -14.84
C ILE A 657 -8.04 33.53 -15.53
N ILE A 658 -8.88 32.57 -15.14
CA ILE A 658 -8.94 31.25 -15.77
C ILE A 658 -9.31 31.36 -17.25
N ASP A 659 -10.31 32.19 -17.60
CA ASP A 659 -10.74 32.39 -18.98
C ASP A 659 -9.65 33.01 -19.87
N VAL A 660 -8.93 34.01 -19.36
CA VAL A 660 -7.76 34.58 -20.06
C VAL A 660 -6.70 33.51 -20.30
N ALA A 661 -6.40 32.67 -19.30
CA ALA A 661 -5.45 31.57 -19.46
C ALA A 661 -5.93 30.54 -20.52
N VAL A 662 -7.21 30.18 -20.51
CA VAL A 662 -7.83 29.28 -21.49
C VAL A 662 -7.74 29.85 -22.91
N LYS A 663 -8.03 31.14 -23.10
CA LYS A 663 -7.89 31.82 -24.39
C LYS A 663 -6.45 31.89 -24.90
N ARG A 664 -5.44 31.72 -24.03
CA ARG A 664 -4.01 31.66 -24.41
C ARG A 664 -3.54 30.26 -24.78
N LYS A 665 -4.37 29.23 -24.57
CA LYS A 665 -4.07 27.85 -24.97
C LYS A 665 -3.71 27.81 -26.46
N LYS A 666 -2.65 27.09 -26.82
CA LYS A 666 -2.23 26.89 -28.21
C LYS A 666 -3.07 25.80 -28.88
N PHE A 667 -3.10 25.80 -30.22
CA PHE A 667 -3.89 24.83 -30.98
C PHE A 667 -3.45 23.39 -30.68
N ALA A 668 -2.16 23.11 -30.84
CA ALA A 668 -1.59 21.79 -30.58
C ALA A 668 -0.26 21.88 -29.82
N LEU A 669 0.06 20.81 -29.09
CA LEU A 669 1.38 20.53 -28.50
C LEU A 669 2.01 21.70 -27.72
N GLY A 670 1.21 22.54 -27.06
CA GLY A 670 1.71 23.71 -26.33
C GLY A 670 2.35 24.80 -27.21
N GLY A 671 2.27 24.69 -28.54
CA GLY A 671 2.95 25.58 -29.49
C GLY A 671 4.36 25.14 -29.88
N HIS A 672 4.79 23.93 -29.51
CA HIS A 672 6.13 23.43 -29.76
C HIS A 672 6.35 22.79 -31.15
N GLY A 673 5.31 22.70 -31.97
CA GLY A 673 5.38 22.14 -33.33
C GLY A 673 5.32 20.61 -33.35
N ASP A 674 6.29 19.95 -32.73
CA ASP A 674 6.43 18.49 -32.71
C ASP A 674 7.02 17.96 -31.38
N MET A 675 7.28 16.66 -31.30
CA MET A 675 7.87 16.03 -30.11
C MET A 675 9.29 16.52 -29.79
N TYR A 676 10.09 16.88 -30.80
CA TYR A 676 11.45 17.39 -30.63
C TYR A 676 11.46 18.82 -30.09
N GLY A 677 10.47 19.63 -30.49
CA GLY A 677 10.22 20.94 -29.92
C GLY A 677 9.82 20.85 -28.45
N ILE A 678 8.99 19.86 -28.08
CA ILE A 678 8.62 19.62 -26.68
C ILE A 678 9.84 19.16 -25.87
N SER A 679 10.67 18.25 -26.40
CA SER A 679 11.82 17.73 -25.66
C SER A 679 12.90 18.77 -25.37
N LYS A 680 12.93 19.87 -26.13
CA LYS A 680 13.84 21.01 -25.91
C LYS A 680 13.22 22.09 -25.01
N ALA A 681 11.91 22.06 -24.80
CA ALA A 681 11.21 23.04 -24.00
C ALA A 681 11.37 22.72 -22.51
N LYS A 682 11.61 23.75 -21.70
CA LYS A 682 11.61 23.63 -20.23
C LYS A 682 10.18 23.49 -19.73
N ASN A 683 9.86 22.39 -19.07
CA ASN A 683 8.55 22.14 -18.46
C ASN A 683 8.70 21.54 -17.05
N ARG A 684 7.60 21.36 -16.32
CA ARG A 684 7.66 20.64 -15.04
C ARG A 684 7.89 19.14 -15.29
N PRO A 685 8.59 18.44 -14.39
CA PRO A 685 8.57 16.98 -14.33
C PRO A 685 7.12 16.47 -14.22
N MET A 686 6.83 15.29 -14.78
CA MET A 686 5.47 14.72 -14.80
C MET A 686 4.85 14.63 -13.40
N ILE A 687 5.65 14.25 -12.41
CA ILE A 687 5.24 14.14 -11.01
C ILE A 687 4.66 15.44 -10.43
N LEU A 688 5.16 16.61 -10.85
CA LEU A 688 4.69 17.91 -10.35
C LEU A 688 3.47 18.45 -11.12
N ILE A 689 3.16 17.89 -12.30
CA ILE A 689 1.98 18.26 -13.09
C ILE A 689 0.76 17.42 -12.69
N GLY A 690 0.99 16.19 -12.27
CA GLY A 690 -0.03 15.17 -12.00
C GLY A 690 -0.34 14.34 -13.25
N GLY A 691 0.09 13.08 -13.27
CA GLY A 691 -0.05 12.13 -14.40
C GLY A 691 -1.47 12.00 -14.97
#